data_AF-A0A0G4GF23-F1
#
_entry.id   AF-A0A0G4GF23-F1
#
_cell.length_a   1.000
_cell.length_b   1.000
_cell.length_c   1.000
_cell.angle_alpha   90.00
_cell.angle_beta   90.00
_cell.angle_gamma   90.00
#
_symmetry.space_group_name_H-M   'P 1'
#
loop_
_entity.id
_entity.type
_entity.pdbx_description
1 polymer ?
#
loop_
_entity_poly.entity_id
_entity_poly.type
_entity_poly.pdbx_seq_one_letter_code
_entity_poly.pdbx_strand_id
1 'polypeptide(L)'
;MPVTQVASSGGEMPVEQQPDSKFVLEERTPLPKSLMWKLLKSYYAKMAIAAWTQNVVPSFVTSNSRLAQSYGRLITNHLRDWFACAGVDKSQPVRIIEIGAGHGKFTFLLLRALLRYKDLWESLGLPPRPFQYVYTDLAEANIRFCQNHASLQEFIQEGWLDFAIFDGNDETAKIDLRIKGGRLGADGPVIAICNYVLDSLVTDGYRVNKKQFSRALATLYSKQSETDLTDSDIISRMTLSWAYQPVDIDTGRPIAEPAEQPPSCPEGYSQVADTHTDTPTPNGTTTPATDPHGDGPAHPLLCDPNVIRVIKRYGEMFERVSFVVPLGAFQLVNSLRALSGDRLMMIIGDKAYKDADDFQGVRDPHVAIHGSLSFMLNLHAVKVYFETLGGFHTSTPYKDTFQITGLWCVANKTAAHFPSARGAFADHVYDFPSDALISWKNALTHQITWGGTQCSLKDILALLRYSGHDTEVFVSFHKDIRNACQPTYGAERRYADLMHDLELVFENWYQLRSGEDVPDILGGIFMRIGDIDRAIKYFEVSLQYMKGEAHPSTYVNLANCYKAKGRLSEARAYAEGALRLDPKYPSAIELLNKLQSFQDQTHIALIGGAFWNRYEQAPILSLDKRFRIKAIFAFNQEEADGIKKELQDAEGVDVYVGNAQFFDLINRTDIHACVVDLHHKLVSSYLPRIWAAGKHTLTPSPFVFSGRAAQELAYNQRANILGSGDLSWCAVEPFRQPEAFAEAKMRLAALGIPVSVSIYGTFNPFGRVWHSQYSTTEALSIELMRYLVVLKGVLNEALMQSICAEFQETNQGCTIPPIPIPGMSSSDIKLLRDNTKPSTTTDGSSTSNDADAAGKGPATLGIPKQGGTLSGVFRLTHLVEGGGSGSGGSGGVGEDSLHGTFLLAVPCLESSTTMSIMCTRGSLDIVMNNASWTLSSQTTHGASYESTIMITGNQSAHDEWLKLMRLGNARRKEAAPTHTSDRMGAMRVEKSVLESIADTATLDGILSAATQSPSGIPGVIKWAREKLQLNTNVKNTANNNGTTNDTPHNAQAQAQASPSPPPKGGKREEDAPAASPPTGSSSSSGGGSGGSSRGGKSAVKAQNSIH
;
A
#
# COMPACT_ATOMS: atom_id res chain seq x y z
N MET A 1 8.93 -9.26 17.65
CA MET A 1 8.19 -9.37 18.93
C MET A 1 7.10 -10.42 18.73
N PRO A 2 6.71 -11.21 19.75
CA PRO A 2 5.54 -12.07 19.63
C PRO A 2 4.30 -11.19 19.39
N VAL A 3 3.41 -11.61 18.50
CA VAL A 3 2.12 -10.94 18.31
C VAL A 3 1.29 -11.19 19.55
N THR A 4 0.96 -10.13 20.28
CA THR A 4 -0.03 -10.20 21.35
C THR A 4 -1.38 -10.56 20.75
N GLN A 5 -1.83 -11.79 21.00
CA GLN A 5 -3.26 -12.06 20.99
C GLN A 5 -3.89 -11.10 22.00
N VAL A 6 -4.66 -10.11 21.52
CA VAL A 6 -5.59 -9.37 22.37
C VAL A 6 -6.83 -10.24 22.61
N ALA A 7 -6.59 -11.42 23.19
CA ALA A 7 -7.53 -11.96 24.14
C ALA A 7 -7.63 -10.89 25.25
N SER A 8 -8.84 -10.44 25.54
CA SER A 8 -9.08 -9.49 26.64
C SER A 8 -8.42 -10.03 27.91
N SER A 9 -7.56 -9.24 28.55
CA SER A 9 -6.90 -9.59 29.82
C SER A 9 -7.91 -9.56 30.97
N GLY A 10 -8.84 -10.49 30.94
CA GLY A 10 -9.94 -10.63 31.86
C GLY A 10 -9.93 -12.00 32.52
N GLY A 11 -10.25 -12.02 33.81
CA GLY A 11 -10.35 -13.23 34.61
C GLY A 11 -11.77 -13.44 35.12
N GLU A 12 -12.00 -14.60 35.72
CA GLU A 12 -13.16 -14.79 36.60
C GLU A 12 -12.98 -13.94 37.88
N MET A 13 -14.08 -13.41 38.43
CA MET A 13 -14.03 -12.71 39.72
C MET A 13 -13.54 -13.67 40.81
N PRO A 14 -12.44 -13.35 41.55
CA PRO A 14 -11.89 -14.30 42.50
C PRO A 14 -12.86 -14.61 43.64
N VAL A 15 -13.07 -15.90 43.90
CA VAL A 15 -13.75 -16.38 45.10
C VAL A 15 -12.84 -16.13 46.30
N GLU A 16 -13.32 -15.37 47.28
CA GLU A 16 -12.57 -15.00 48.47
C GLU A 16 -12.27 -16.23 49.34
N GLN A 17 -11.02 -16.33 49.78
CA GLN A 17 -10.51 -17.47 50.56
C GLN A 17 -10.25 -17.11 52.02
N GLN A 18 -10.19 -15.80 52.33
CA GLN A 18 -9.97 -15.28 53.69
C GLN A 18 -10.92 -14.10 53.96
N PRO A 19 -12.24 -14.33 54.12
CA PRO A 19 -13.23 -13.27 54.36
C PRO A 19 -12.85 -12.29 55.48
N ASP A 20 -12.34 -12.81 56.60
CA ASP A 20 -11.95 -12.02 57.80
C ASP A 20 -10.77 -11.07 57.56
N SER A 21 -10.09 -11.18 56.41
CA SER A 21 -8.97 -10.31 55.98
C SER A 21 -9.40 -9.21 55.00
N LYS A 22 -10.70 -8.94 54.90
CA LYS A 22 -11.31 -8.03 53.91
C LYS A 22 -12.37 -7.13 54.53
N PHE A 23 -12.74 -6.09 53.79
CA PHE A 23 -13.89 -5.24 54.11
C PHE A 23 -15.11 -5.73 53.35
N VAL A 24 -16.18 -6.11 54.04
CA VAL A 24 -17.45 -6.51 53.42
C VAL A 24 -18.14 -5.29 52.82
N LEU A 25 -18.55 -5.39 51.55
CA LEU A 25 -19.31 -4.34 50.84
C LEU A 25 -20.82 -4.61 50.88
N GLU A 26 -21.20 -5.89 50.77
CA GLU A 26 -22.55 -6.40 51.00
C GLU A 26 -22.47 -7.87 51.42
N GLU A 27 -23.42 -8.34 52.22
CA GLU A 27 -23.47 -9.72 52.72
C GLU A 27 -24.74 -10.44 52.26
N ARG A 28 -24.59 -11.70 51.80
CA ARG A 28 -25.67 -12.66 51.46
C ARG A 28 -26.83 -12.02 50.67
N THR A 29 -26.50 -11.10 49.78
CA THR A 29 -27.46 -10.31 49.02
C THR A 29 -27.95 -11.10 47.80
N PRO A 30 -29.27 -11.24 47.57
CA PRO A 30 -29.77 -11.93 46.37
C PRO A 30 -29.27 -11.23 45.11
N LEU A 31 -28.76 -12.00 44.13
CA LEU A 31 -27.97 -11.45 43.02
C LEU A 31 -28.61 -10.24 42.30
N PRO A 32 -29.93 -10.15 42.02
CA PRO A 32 -30.54 -8.98 41.38
C PRO A 32 -30.52 -7.69 42.22
N LYS A 33 -30.27 -7.77 43.54
CA LYS A 33 -30.16 -6.63 44.46
C LYS A 33 -28.70 -6.21 44.71
N SER A 34 -27.73 -6.96 44.16
CA SER A 34 -26.30 -6.77 44.38
C SER A 34 -25.76 -5.41 43.93
N LEU A 35 -24.79 -4.89 44.69
CA LEU A 35 -23.97 -3.73 44.37
C LEU A 35 -23.27 -3.83 43.01
N MET A 36 -22.98 -5.05 42.52
CA MET A 36 -22.38 -5.30 41.20
C MET A 36 -23.07 -4.53 40.07
N TRP A 37 -24.41 -4.49 40.06
CA TRP A 37 -25.19 -3.82 39.01
C TRP A 37 -25.09 -2.29 39.06
N LYS A 38 -24.93 -1.73 40.27
CA LYS A 38 -24.68 -0.30 40.47
C LYS A 38 -23.29 0.08 39.98
N LEU A 39 -22.27 -0.72 40.34
CA LEU A 39 -20.89 -0.55 39.88
C LEU A 39 -20.78 -0.66 38.35
N LEU A 40 -21.47 -1.63 37.73
CA LEU A 40 -21.53 -1.80 36.28
C LEU A 40 -22.18 -0.62 35.57
N LYS A 41 -23.31 -0.12 36.11
CA LYS A 41 -23.98 1.08 35.60
C LYS A 41 -23.11 2.34 35.74
N SER A 42 -22.41 2.49 36.87
CA SER A 42 -21.42 3.56 37.08
C SER A 42 -20.25 3.45 36.09
N TYR A 43 -19.75 2.24 35.80
CA TYR A 43 -18.64 2.01 34.86
C TYR A 43 -18.97 2.52 33.46
N TYR A 44 -20.10 2.11 32.88
CA TYR A 44 -20.49 2.57 31.54
C TYR A 44 -20.83 4.07 31.50
N ALA A 45 -21.36 4.65 32.59
CA ALA A 45 -21.56 6.09 32.70
C ALA A 45 -20.23 6.89 32.82
N LYS A 46 -19.21 6.34 33.49
CA LYS A 46 -17.89 6.95 33.72
C LYS A 46 -16.98 6.84 32.49
N MET A 47 -16.97 5.68 31.82
CA MET A 47 -16.14 5.43 30.64
C MET A 47 -16.78 5.96 29.35
N ALA A 48 -18.08 5.69 29.16
CA ALA A 48 -18.80 6.00 27.92
C ALA A 48 -17.96 5.64 26.67
N ILE A 49 -17.90 6.55 25.69
CA ILE A 49 -17.15 6.43 24.44
C ILE A 49 -15.66 6.06 24.63
N ALA A 50 -15.01 6.42 25.74
CA ALA A 50 -13.61 6.11 25.98
C ALA A 50 -13.31 4.61 26.02
N ALA A 51 -14.28 3.78 26.43
CA ALA A 51 -14.17 2.33 26.44
C ALA A 51 -13.82 1.74 25.06
N TRP A 52 -14.27 2.38 23.98
CA TRP A 52 -14.08 1.91 22.60
C TRP A 52 -13.02 2.71 21.83
N THR A 53 -12.90 4.03 22.04
CA THR A 53 -11.88 4.84 21.34
C THR A 53 -10.46 4.48 21.77
N GLN A 54 -10.28 4.02 23.02
CA GLN A 54 -9.03 3.47 23.57
C GLN A 54 -8.88 1.96 23.33
N ASN A 55 -9.85 1.32 22.65
CA ASN A 55 -9.88 -0.12 22.37
C ASN A 55 -9.77 -1.01 23.64
N VAL A 56 -10.32 -0.55 24.77
CA VAL A 56 -10.40 -1.30 26.04
C VAL A 56 -11.46 -2.41 25.93
N VAL A 57 -12.61 -2.10 25.31
CA VAL A 57 -13.68 -3.04 25.00
C VAL A 57 -13.63 -3.38 23.50
N PRO A 58 -13.27 -4.62 23.10
CA PRO A 58 -13.18 -5.00 21.69
C PRO A 58 -14.56 -5.10 21.03
N SER A 59 -14.85 -4.24 20.05
CA SER A 59 -16.17 -4.19 19.38
C SER A 59 -16.23 -4.83 17.99
N PHE A 60 -15.12 -5.29 17.38
CA PHE A 60 -15.16 -5.90 16.03
C PHE A 60 -16.11 -7.11 15.93
N VAL A 61 -16.29 -7.86 17.03
CA VAL A 61 -17.22 -9.00 17.12
C VAL A 61 -18.70 -8.59 17.00
N THR A 62 -19.08 -7.39 17.42
CA THR A 62 -20.46 -6.85 17.32
C THR A 62 -20.62 -5.73 16.29
N SER A 63 -19.54 -5.15 15.79
CA SER A 63 -19.51 -3.94 14.93
C SER A 63 -18.64 -4.14 13.69
N ASN A 64 -19.02 -5.08 12.82
CA ASN A 64 -18.40 -5.31 11.52
C ASN A 64 -19.42 -5.36 10.37
N SER A 65 -18.91 -5.14 9.16
CA SER A 65 -19.70 -4.96 7.93
C SER A 65 -20.39 -6.25 7.45
N ARG A 66 -19.84 -7.43 7.77
CA ARG A 66 -20.46 -8.74 7.45
C ARG A 66 -21.72 -8.95 8.30
N LEU A 67 -21.60 -8.79 9.62
CA LEU A 67 -22.71 -8.90 10.57
C LEU A 67 -23.84 -7.92 10.21
N ALA A 68 -23.50 -6.66 9.91
CA ALA A 68 -24.47 -5.65 9.50
C ALA A 68 -25.20 -6.02 8.19
N GLN A 69 -24.51 -6.60 7.20
CA GLN A 69 -25.14 -7.10 5.98
C GLN A 69 -26.04 -8.32 6.22
N SER A 70 -25.66 -9.24 7.11
CA SER A 70 -26.49 -10.39 7.50
C SER A 70 -27.76 -9.94 8.24
N TYR A 71 -27.65 -9.00 9.18
CA TYR A 71 -28.81 -8.38 9.87
C TYR A 71 -29.69 -7.59 8.87
N GLY A 72 -29.10 -6.83 7.95
CA GLY A 72 -29.83 -6.09 6.93
C GLY A 72 -30.66 -7.00 6.00
N ARG A 73 -30.11 -8.16 5.61
CA ARG A 73 -30.84 -9.20 4.84
C ARG A 73 -31.99 -9.80 5.63
N LEU A 74 -31.77 -10.17 6.90
CA LEU A 74 -32.78 -10.72 7.79
C LEU A 74 -33.94 -9.72 8.01
N ILE A 75 -33.61 -8.47 8.34
CA ILE A 75 -34.58 -7.40 8.57
C ILE A 75 -35.37 -7.09 7.30
N THR A 76 -34.72 -6.90 6.14
CA THR A 76 -35.42 -6.60 4.88
C THR A 76 -36.42 -7.70 4.50
N ASN A 77 -36.08 -8.97 4.76
CA ASN A 77 -37.01 -10.07 4.54
C ASN A 77 -38.12 -10.17 5.60
N HIS A 78 -37.87 -9.80 6.85
CA HIS A 78 -38.92 -9.65 7.85
C HIS A 78 -39.88 -8.50 7.52
N LEU A 79 -39.38 -7.35 7.06
CA LEU A 79 -40.21 -6.24 6.57
C LEU A 79 -41.11 -6.70 5.41
N ARG A 80 -40.57 -7.50 4.48
CA ARG A 80 -41.32 -8.07 3.35
C ARG A 80 -42.44 -9.00 3.82
N ASP A 81 -42.13 -9.96 4.69
CA ASP A 81 -43.11 -10.89 5.26
C ASP A 81 -44.19 -10.14 6.09
N TRP A 82 -43.78 -9.10 6.83
CA TRP A 82 -44.68 -8.25 7.61
C TRP A 82 -45.64 -7.44 6.72
N PHE A 83 -45.13 -6.66 5.76
CA PHE A 83 -45.97 -5.84 4.86
C PHE A 83 -46.70 -6.65 3.78
N ALA A 84 -46.47 -7.97 3.70
CA ALA A 84 -47.29 -8.92 2.93
C ALA A 84 -48.49 -9.47 3.75
N CYS A 85 -48.50 -9.32 5.08
CA CYS A 85 -49.62 -9.76 5.91
C CYS A 85 -50.88 -8.91 5.69
N ALA A 86 -52.03 -9.56 5.54
CA ALA A 86 -53.33 -8.89 5.53
C ALA A 86 -53.57 -8.11 6.84
N GLY A 87 -54.20 -6.93 6.73
CA GLY A 87 -54.53 -6.06 7.86
C GLY A 87 -53.37 -5.19 8.37
N VAL A 88 -52.19 -5.23 7.77
CA VAL A 88 -51.06 -4.36 8.14
C VAL A 88 -51.20 -2.98 7.49
N ASP A 89 -51.15 -1.94 8.30
CA ASP A 89 -51.10 -0.54 7.86
C ASP A 89 -49.72 -0.21 7.26
N LYS A 90 -49.67 0.06 5.95
CA LYS A 90 -48.44 0.43 5.24
C LYS A 90 -48.00 1.88 5.43
N SER A 91 -48.79 2.71 6.12
CA SER A 91 -48.39 4.06 6.51
C SER A 91 -47.54 4.09 7.79
N GLN A 92 -47.59 3.02 8.60
CA GLN A 92 -46.80 2.90 9.82
C GLN A 92 -45.47 2.19 9.55
N PRO A 93 -44.32 2.86 9.79
CA PRO A 93 -43.01 2.23 9.66
C PRO A 93 -42.75 1.25 10.80
N VAL A 94 -42.00 0.18 10.51
CA VAL A 94 -41.50 -0.73 11.55
C VAL A 94 -40.38 -0.05 12.33
N ARG A 95 -40.40 -0.12 13.65
CA ARG A 95 -39.41 0.55 14.50
C ARG A 95 -38.22 -0.38 14.72
N ILE A 96 -37.05 -0.02 14.24
CA ILE A 96 -35.80 -0.72 14.55
C ILE A 96 -35.20 -0.03 15.76
N ILE A 97 -35.08 -0.72 16.88
CA ILE A 97 -34.60 -0.16 18.15
C ILE A 97 -33.33 -0.90 18.57
N GLU A 98 -32.19 -0.22 18.54
CA GLU A 98 -30.89 -0.78 18.93
C GLU A 98 -30.61 -0.49 20.41
N ILE A 99 -30.47 -1.55 21.21
CA ILE A 99 -30.39 -1.51 22.67
C ILE A 99 -28.93 -1.60 23.10
N GLY A 100 -28.39 -0.56 23.73
CA GLY A 100 -26.97 -0.49 24.09
C GLY A 100 -26.06 -0.22 22.90
N ALA A 101 -26.49 0.64 21.97
CA ALA A 101 -25.83 0.90 20.70
C ALA A 101 -24.41 1.51 20.80
N GLY A 102 -23.99 1.95 21.98
CA GLY A 102 -22.60 2.22 22.32
C GLY A 102 -21.97 3.29 21.44
N HIS A 103 -20.94 2.92 20.70
CA HIS A 103 -20.22 3.85 19.83
C HIS A 103 -20.81 4.03 18.42
N GLY A 104 -21.97 3.43 18.10
CA GLY A 104 -22.75 3.73 16.88
C GLY A 104 -22.19 3.20 15.54
N LYS A 105 -21.06 2.46 15.53
CA LYS A 105 -20.53 1.87 14.28
C LYS A 105 -21.49 0.83 13.69
N PHE A 106 -22.13 0.02 14.54
CA PHE A 106 -23.10 -0.97 14.05
C PHE A 106 -24.35 -0.29 13.48
N THR A 107 -24.89 0.72 14.18
CA THR A 107 -25.95 1.63 13.68
C THR A 107 -25.65 2.13 12.27
N PHE A 108 -24.46 2.71 12.05
CA PHE A 108 -24.01 3.23 10.76
C PHE A 108 -23.97 2.15 9.67
N LEU A 109 -23.29 1.02 9.94
CA LEU A 109 -23.13 -0.05 8.98
C LEU A 109 -24.47 -0.73 8.64
N LEU A 110 -25.36 -0.89 9.62
CA LEU A 110 -26.68 -1.49 9.42
C LEU A 110 -27.63 -0.55 8.66
N LEU A 111 -27.60 0.76 8.94
CA LEU A 111 -28.37 1.75 8.16
C LEU A 111 -27.98 1.69 6.68
N ARG A 112 -26.68 1.69 6.34
CA ARG A 112 -26.22 1.50 4.95
C ARG A 112 -26.59 0.11 4.41
N ALA A 113 -26.51 -0.96 5.20
CA ALA A 113 -26.90 -2.31 4.80
C ALA A 113 -28.42 -2.51 4.61
N LEU A 114 -29.27 -1.64 5.17
CA LEU A 114 -30.72 -1.58 4.91
C LEU A 114 -31.04 -0.69 3.71
N LEU A 115 -30.40 0.47 3.61
CA LEU A 115 -30.65 1.46 2.56
C LEU A 115 -30.12 1.03 1.18
N ARG A 116 -29.21 0.05 1.10
CA ARG A 116 -28.84 -0.62 -0.18
C ARG A 116 -30.04 -1.24 -0.94
N TYR A 117 -31.19 -1.42 -0.28
CA TYR A 117 -32.40 -1.98 -0.86
C TYR A 117 -33.44 -0.90 -1.25
N LYS A 118 -33.16 0.39 -1.03
CA LYS A 118 -34.06 1.55 -1.25
C LYS A 118 -34.74 1.50 -2.62
N ASP A 119 -33.97 1.27 -3.68
CA ASP A 119 -34.45 1.22 -5.07
C ASP A 119 -35.21 -0.07 -5.44
N LEU A 120 -35.17 -1.09 -4.57
CA LEU A 120 -35.88 -2.35 -4.75
C LEU A 120 -37.16 -2.44 -3.91
N TRP A 121 -37.38 -1.55 -2.94
CA TRP A 121 -38.48 -1.63 -1.98
C TRP A 121 -39.87 -1.72 -2.62
N GLU A 122 -40.13 -0.94 -3.67
CA GLU A 122 -41.41 -1.00 -4.40
C GLU A 122 -41.65 -2.39 -5.01
N SER A 123 -40.65 -2.97 -5.69
CA SER A 123 -40.74 -4.32 -6.27
C SER A 123 -40.83 -5.44 -5.21
N LEU A 124 -40.36 -5.16 -3.99
CA LEU A 124 -40.52 -6.04 -2.82
C LEU A 124 -41.85 -5.85 -2.08
N GLY A 125 -42.72 -4.92 -2.52
CA GLY A 125 -44.01 -4.62 -1.92
C GLY A 125 -43.95 -3.80 -0.62
N LEU A 126 -42.79 -3.20 -0.33
CA LEU A 126 -42.52 -2.37 0.84
C LEU A 126 -42.94 -0.91 0.58
N PRO A 127 -43.43 -0.16 1.58
CA PRO A 127 -43.68 1.27 1.43
C PRO A 127 -42.34 2.07 1.33
N PRO A 128 -42.34 3.30 0.78
CA PRO A 128 -41.11 4.11 0.61
C PRO A 128 -40.38 4.51 1.92
N ARG A 129 -41.03 4.33 3.07
CA ARG A 129 -40.49 4.51 4.42
C ARG A 129 -40.84 3.28 5.26
N PRO A 130 -40.18 2.13 5.06
CA PRO A 130 -40.60 0.86 5.67
C PRO A 130 -40.14 0.72 7.13
N PHE A 131 -39.18 1.53 7.56
CA PHE A 131 -38.71 1.56 8.96
C PHE A 131 -38.39 2.97 9.46
N GLN A 132 -38.35 3.10 10.79
CA GLN A 132 -37.71 4.17 11.54
C GLN A 132 -36.63 3.53 12.42
N TYR A 133 -35.38 3.97 12.34
CA TYR A 133 -34.33 3.53 13.25
C TYR A 133 -34.29 4.43 14.49
N VAL A 134 -34.11 3.84 15.65
CA VAL A 134 -33.91 4.50 16.94
C VAL A 134 -32.70 3.89 17.62
N TYR A 135 -31.61 4.67 17.69
CA TYR A 135 -30.46 4.35 18.53
C TYR A 135 -30.87 4.54 20.00
N THR A 136 -30.53 3.59 20.87
CA THR A 136 -30.70 3.76 22.32
C THR A 136 -29.48 3.31 23.11
N ASP A 137 -29.17 4.07 24.15
CA ASP A 137 -28.09 3.79 25.10
C ASP A 137 -28.50 4.32 26.49
N LEU A 138 -27.82 3.86 27.54
CA LEU A 138 -28.01 4.33 28.90
C LEU A 138 -27.13 5.56 29.21
N ALA A 139 -25.98 5.69 28.54
CA ALA A 139 -25.03 6.78 28.73
C ALA A 139 -25.34 7.96 27.80
N GLU A 140 -25.74 9.10 28.41
CA GLU A 140 -25.97 10.38 27.72
C GLU A 140 -24.80 10.81 26.83
N ALA A 141 -23.56 10.50 27.23
CA ALA A 141 -22.36 10.80 26.46
C ALA A 141 -22.26 9.99 25.15
N ASN A 142 -22.70 8.73 25.14
CA ASN A 142 -22.72 7.88 23.94
C ASN A 142 -23.72 8.44 22.92
N ILE A 143 -24.91 8.81 23.40
CA ILE A 143 -25.95 9.45 22.58
C ILE A 143 -25.42 10.77 21.98
N ARG A 144 -24.84 11.66 22.80
CA ARG A 144 -24.31 12.95 22.33
C ARG A 144 -23.19 12.78 21.31
N PHE A 145 -22.30 11.80 21.48
CA PHE A 145 -21.27 11.48 20.50
C PHE A 145 -21.89 11.06 19.17
N CYS A 146 -22.81 10.09 19.17
CA CYS A 146 -23.43 9.59 17.95
C CYS A 146 -24.32 10.65 17.26
N GLN A 147 -25.05 11.48 18.02
CA GLN A 147 -25.84 12.60 17.50
C GLN A 147 -24.99 13.64 16.75
N ASN A 148 -23.73 13.84 17.15
CA ASN A 148 -22.80 14.78 16.51
C ASN A 148 -21.80 14.10 15.56
N HIS A 149 -21.91 12.78 15.36
CA HIS A 149 -20.97 12.02 14.55
C HIS A 149 -21.18 12.29 13.06
N ALA A 150 -20.10 12.60 12.32
CA ALA A 150 -20.17 12.99 10.91
C ALA A 150 -20.86 11.93 10.03
N SER A 151 -20.46 10.66 10.16
CA SER A 151 -21.02 9.55 9.39
C SER A 151 -22.49 9.22 9.69
N LEU A 152 -23.10 9.84 10.71
CA LEU A 152 -24.52 9.66 11.05
C LEU A 152 -25.42 10.83 10.62
N GLN A 153 -24.85 11.99 10.27
CA GLN A 153 -25.62 13.21 9.99
C GLN A 153 -26.61 13.05 8.83
N GLU A 154 -26.23 12.33 7.78
CA GLU A 154 -27.11 12.07 6.62
C GLU A 154 -28.38 11.30 7.04
N PHE A 155 -28.25 10.26 7.86
CA PHE A 155 -29.39 9.46 8.33
C PHE A 155 -30.29 10.23 9.30
N ILE A 156 -29.74 11.18 10.04
CA ILE A 156 -30.50 12.10 10.91
C ILE A 156 -31.29 13.10 10.04
N GLN A 157 -30.64 13.70 9.04
CA GLN A 157 -31.23 14.71 8.16
C GLN A 157 -32.26 14.12 7.17
N GLU A 158 -32.03 12.92 6.63
CA GLU A 158 -33.06 12.17 5.90
C GLU A 158 -34.14 11.56 6.82
N GLY A 159 -34.03 11.70 8.15
CA GLY A 159 -35.03 11.20 9.12
C GLY A 159 -35.10 9.68 9.29
N TRP A 160 -34.06 8.94 8.88
CA TRP A 160 -33.94 7.50 9.12
C TRP A 160 -33.59 7.16 10.58
N LEU A 161 -32.84 8.04 11.26
CA LEU A 161 -32.26 7.81 12.58
C LEU A 161 -32.74 8.85 13.61
N ASP A 162 -33.28 8.36 14.71
CA ASP A 162 -33.53 9.13 15.94
C ASP A 162 -32.79 8.49 17.14
N PHE A 163 -32.82 9.14 18.29
CA PHE A 163 -32.08 8.75 19.50
C PHE A 163 -32.96 8.86 20.75
N ALA A 164 -32.74 7.97 21.72
CA ALA A 164 -33.31 8.08 23.06
C ALA A 164 -32.33 7.58 24.15
N ILE A 165 -32.55 7.98 25.40
CA ILE A 165 -32.05 7.21 26.55
C ILE A 165 -32.96 6.01 26.72
N PHE A 166 -32.39 4.83 26.98
CA PHE A 166 -33.15 3.68 27.42
C PHE A 166 -32.32 2.78 28.34
N ASP A 167 -32.90 2.38 29.47
CA ASP A 167 -32.33 1.37 30.36
C ASP A 167 -33.05 0.04 30.08
N GLY A 168 -32.30 -1.00 29.69
CA GLY A 168 -32.87 -2.32 29.41
C GLY A 168 -33.53 -2.98 30.62
N ASN A 169 -33.30 -2.47 31.83
CA ASN A 169 -33.92 -2.95 33.07
C ASN A 169 -35.15 -2.12 33.50
N ASP A 170 -35.57 -1.08 32.74
CA ASP A 170 -36.75 -0.27 33.06
C ASP A 170 -38.06 -1.02 32.73
N GLU A 171 -38.94 -1.13 33.73
CA GLU A 171 -40.26 -1.75 33.64
C GLU A 171 -41.24 -1.05 32.69
N THR A 172 -40.95 0.20 32.29
CA THR A 172 -41.95 1.13 31.76
C THR A 172 -41.77 1.55 30.29
N ALA A 173 -40.77 1.01 29.60
CA ALA A 173 -40.58 1.15 28.14
C ALA A 173 -40.55 2.59 27.57
N LYS A 174 -40.19 3.60 28.39
CA LYS A 174 -40.32 5.02 28.03
C LYS A 174 -39.22 5.47 27.06
N ILE A 175 -39.47 5.33 25.76
CA ILE A 175 -38.57 5.80 24.71
C ILE A 175 -39.03 7.19 24.22
N ASP A 176 -38.38 8.23 24.74
CA ASP A 176 -38.56 9.63 24.36
C ASP A 176 -37.54 10.01 23.26
N LEU A 177 -38.05 10.36 22.08
CA LEU A 177 -37.26 10.71 20.90
C LEU A 177 -36.63 12.10 21.02
N ARG A 178 -35.43 12.28 20.44
CA ARG A 178 -34.62 13.49 20.57
C ARG A 178 -34.57 14.37 19.33
N ILE A 179 -34.67 13.78 18.14
CA ILE A 179 -34.60 14.51 16.87
C ILE A 179 -36.00 14.92 16.43
N LYS A 180 -36.93 13.96 16.36
CA LYS A 180 -38.35 14.18 16.03
C LYS A 180 -39.16 14.72 17.21
N GLY A 181 -38.72 14.42 18.44
CA GLY A 181 -39.43 14.73 19.67
C GLY A 181 -40.63 13.82 19.94
N GLY A 182 -41.14 13.88 21.17
CA GLY A 182 -42.27 13.07 21.63
C GLY A 182 -41.88 11.65 22.05
N ARG A 183 -42.88 10.90 22.54
CA ARG A 183 -42.71 9.51 23.03
C ARG A 183 -43.22 8.50 22.00
N LEU A 184 -42.54 7.37 21.85
CA LEU A 184 -43.07 6.23 21.09
C LEU A 184 -44.31 5.63 21.80
N GLY A 185 -45.42 5.49 21.08
CA GLY A 185 -46.64 4.84 21.57
C GLY A 185 -46.70 3.33 21.29
N ALA A 186 -47.83 2.68 21.60
CA ALA A 186 -48.06 1.25 21.32
C ALA A 186 -48.57 0.95 19.88
N ASP A 187 -48.47 1.93 18.98
CA ASP A 187 -49.03 1.93 17.62
C ASP A 187 -48.29 0.99 16.63
N GLY A 188 -46.96 1.04 16.57
CA GLY A 188 -46.17 0.33 15.54
C GLY A 188 -45.43 -0.92 16.01
N PRO A 189 -45.16 -1.89 15.11
CA PRO A 189 -44.33 -3.07 15.41
C PRO A 189 -42.86 -2.71 15.66
N VAL A 190 -42.14 -3.57 16.38
CA VAL A 190 -40.74 -3.35 16.79
C VAL A 190 -39.84 -4.50 16.35
N ILE A 191 -38.67 -4.15 15.80
CA ILE A 191 -37.50 -5.02 15.66
C ILE A 191 -36.45 -4.51 16.67
N ALA A 192 -36.19 -5.28 17.71
CA ALA A 192 -35.15 -4.98 18.68
C ALA A 192 -33.81 -5.59 18.28
N ILE A 193 -32.71 -4.87 18.49
CA ILE A 193 -31.34 -5.34 18.23
C ILE A 193 -30.56 -5.26 19.54
N CYS A 194 -29.98 -6.40 19.95
CA CYS A 194 -29.33 -6.56 21.24
C CYS A 194 -27.99 -7.29 21.06
N ASN A 195 -26.93 -6.53 20.76
CA ASN A 195 -25.58 -7.05 20.54
C ASN A 195 -24.67 -6.69 21.72
N TYR A 196 -24.13 -7.65 22.48
CA TYR A 196 -23.41 -7.44 23.75
C TYR A 196 -24.13 -6.46 24.68
N VAL A 197 -25.25 -6.90 25.22
CA VAL A 197 -26.04 -6.09 26.17
C VAL A 197 -26.79 -6.93 27.19
N LEU A 198 -27.20 -8.16 26.84
CA LEU A 198 -27.95 -9.03 27.74
C LEU A 198 -27.03 -9.77 28.73
N ASP A 199 -25.74 -9.89 28.41
CA ASP A 199 -24.68 -10.28 29.36
C ASP A 199 -24.47 -9.28 30.50
N SER A 200 -24.99 -8.06 30.32
CA SER A 200 -24.82 -6.87 31.17
C SER A 200 -26.14 -6.37 31.80
N LEU A 201 -27.27 -7.03 31.54
CA LEU A 201 -28.54 -6.79 32.23
C LEU A 201 -28.66 -7.65 33.50
N VAL A 202 -29.53 -7.22 34.43
CA VAL A 202 -29.69 -7.85 35.75
C VAL A 202 -30.05 -9.34 35.62
N THR A 203 -29.30 -10.20 36.33
CA THR A 203 -29.52 -11.66 36.35
C THR A 203 -29.66 -12.17 37.78
N ASP A 204 -30.36 -13.29 37.95
CA ASP A 204 -30.49 -14.04 39.21
C ASP A 204 -29.77 -15.38 39.11
N GLY A 205 -29.46 -16.03 40.24
CA GLY A 205 -28.79 -17.33 40.28
C GLY A 205 -29.64 -18.39 40.96
N TYR A 206 -29.79 -19.55 40.32
CA TYR A 206 -30.56 -20.68 40.85
C TYR A 206 -29.80 -21.99 40.73
N ARG A 207 -29.99 -22.86 41.71
CA ARG A 207 -29.48 -24.23 41.77
C ARG A 207 -30.64 -25.19 42.06
N VAL A 208 -30.67 -26.31 41.34
CA VAL A 208 -31.54 -27.45 41.65
C VAL A 208 -30.67 -28.61 42.12
N ASN A 209 -31.10 -29.27 43.18
CA ASN A 209 -30.50 -30.51 43.68
C ASN A 209 -31.62 -31.42 44.19
N LYS A 210 -31.78 -32.63 43.63
CA LYS A 210 -32.86 -33.57 43.99
C LYS A 210 -34.26 -32.94 43.92
N LYS A 211 -34.50 -32.09 42.92
CA LYS A 211 -35.72 -31.27 42.71
C LYS A 211 -36.02 -30.21 43.78
N GLN A 212 -35.18 -30.04 44.79
CA GLN A 212 -35.21 -28.86 45.66
C GLN A 212 -34.51 -27.69 44.95
N PHE A 213 -35.10 -26.50 45.03
CA PHE A 213 -34.54 -25.27 44.47
C PHE A 213 -33.84 -24.46 45.57
N SER A 214 -32.75 -23.80 45.20
CA SER A 214 -32.06 -22.83 46.05
C SER A 214 -31.60 -21.64 45.22
N ARG A 215 -31.76 -20.43 45.75
CA ARG A 215 -31.34 -19.18 45.13
C ARG A 215 -29.93 -18.81 45.57
N ALA A 216 -29.13 -18.26 44.66
CA ALA A 216 -27.79 -17.79 44.94
C ALA A 216 -27.81 -16.40 45.62
N LEU A 217 -27.02 -16.27 46.67
CA LEU A 217 -26.79 -15.05 47.43
C LEU A 217 -25.30 -14.71 47.32
N ALA A 218 -24.97 -13.46 46.97
CA ALA A 218 -23.61 -12.97 46.88
C ALA A 218 -23.21 -12.22 48.15
N THR A 219 -21.99 -12.47 48.64
CA THR A 219 -21.28 -11.57 49.55
C THR A 219 -20.11 -10.97 48.75
N LEU A 220 -19.94 -9.65 48.80
CA LEU A 220 -18.84 -8.96 48.12
C LEU A 220 -17.87 -8.39 49.15
N TYR A 221 -16.58 -8.43 48.82
CA TYR A 221 -15.50 -7.94 49.66
C TYR A 221 -14.59 -7.00 48.87
N SER A 222 -13.93 -6.05 49.55
CA SER A 222 -12.78 -5.32 49.01
C SER A 222 -11.53 -5.52 49.88
N LYS A 223 -10.37 -5.32 49.24
CA LYS A 223 -9.04 -5.28 49.85
C LYS A 223 -8.82 -4.03 50.71
N GLN A 224 -9.69 -3.03 50.61
CA GLN A 224 -9.63 -1.77 51.35
C GLN A 224 -11.04 -1.34 51.81
N SER A 225 -11.12 -0.42 52.76
CA SER A 225 -12.38 0.26 53.08
C SER A 225 -12.76 1.21 51.95
N GLU A 226 -13.97 1.07 51.41
CA GLU A 226 -14.48 1.92 50.33
C GLU A 226 -15.42 2.98 50.90
N THR A 227 -15.14 4.26 50.63
CA THR A 227 -15.97 5.39 51.12
C THR A 227 -17.09 5.80 50.16
N ASP A 228 -16.98 5.43 48.88
CA ASP A 228 -18.01 5.65 47.86
C ASP A 228 -18.28 4.33 47.12
N LEU A 229 -19.41 3.70 47.43
CA LEU A 229 -19.85 2.45 46.80
C LEU A 229 -20.37 2.62 45.36
N THR A 230 -20.27 3.82 44.79
CA THR A 230 -20.57 4.08 43.37
C THR A 230 -19.32 4.17 42.48
N ASP A 231 -18.11 4.18 43.06
CA ASP A 231 -16.85 4.13 42.28
C ASP A 231 -16.73 2.80 41.53
N SER A 232 -16.83 2.86 40.20
CA SER A 232 -16.64 1.71 39.31
C SER A 232 -15.29 0.99 39.52
N ASP A 233 -14.26 1.68 40.00
CA ASP A 233 -12.91 1.11 40.04
C ASP A 233 -12.79 0.05 41.15
N ILE A 234 -13.81 -0.06 42.03
CA ILE A 234 -14.02 -1.19 42.96
C ILE A 234 -14.03 -2.52 42.20
N ILE A 235 -14.54 -2.55 40.96
CA ILE A 235 -14.58 -3.74 40.09
C ILE A 235 -13.20 -4.39 39.94
N SER A 236 -12.13 -3.59 39.90
CA SER A 236 -10.75 -4.09 39.74
C SER A 236 -10.15 -4.75 40.98
N ARG A 237 -10.76 -4.54 42.16
CA ARG A 237 -10.18 -4.85 43.47
C ARG A 237 -11.05 -5.73 44.37
N MET A 238 -12.33 -5.90 44.04
CA MET A 238 -13.28 -6.73 44.78
C MET A 238 -13.13 -8.25 44.56
N THR A 239 -13.65 -9.01 45.51
CA THR A 239 -13.75 -10.49 45.50
C THR A 239 -15.14 -10.91 45.98
N LEU A 240 -15.56 -12.16 45.74
CA LEU A 240 -16.92 -12.64 46.06
C LEU A 240 -16.93 -13.89 46.94
N SER A 241 -18.05 -14.19 47.59
CA SER A 241 -18.40 -15.55 47.99
C SER A 241 -19.89 -15.83 47.74
N TRP A 242 -20.24 -17.10 47.54
CA TRP A 242 -21.61 -17.52 47.24
C TRP A 242 -22.22 -18.32 48.39
N ALA A 243 -23.43 -17.96 48.79
CA ALA A 243 -24.30 -18.78 49.64
C ALA A 243 -25.55 -19.21 48.84
N TYR A 244 -26.23 -20.25 49.31
CA TYR A 244 -27.45 -20.77 48.69
C TYR A 244 -28.56 -20.86 49.73
N GLN A 245 -29.72 -20.26 49.41
CA GLN A 245 -30.90 -20.28 50.28
C GLN A 245 -31.99 -21.15 49.65
N PRO A 246 -32.50 -22.19 50.34
CA PRO A 246 -33.66 -22.95 49.88
C PRO A 246 -34.87 -22.05 49.62
N VAL A 247 -35.56 -22.23 48.49
CA VAL A 247 -36.70 -21.40 48.08
C VAL A 247 -37.84 -22.23 47.50
N ASP A 248 -39.06 -21.80 47.80
CA ASP A 248 -40.25 -22.22 47.07
C ASP A 248 -40.39 -21.36 45.80
N ILE A 249 -40.57 -22.01 44.66
CA ILE A 249 -40.63 -21.37 43.34
C ILE A 249 -42.06 -20.91 42.99
N ASP A 250 -43.10 -21.41 43.66
CA ASP A 250 -44.47 -20.90 43.46
C ASP A 250 -44.76 -19.63 44.27
N THR A 251 -44.18 -19.47 45.47
CA THR A 251 -44.30 -18.23 46.26
C THR A 251 -43.11 -17.28 46.16
N GLY A 252 -41.97 -17.75 45.62
CA GLY A 252 -40.71 -16.99 45.54
C GLY A 252 -40.02 -16.75 46.89
N ARG A 253 -40.48 -17.41 47.97
CA ARG A 253 -40.04 -17.16 49.35
C ARG A 253 -38.96 -18.15 49.80
N PRO A 254 -38.11 -17.76 50.77
CA PRO A 254 -37.26 -18.71 51.48
C PRO A 254 -38.07 -19.83 52.12
N ILE A 255 -37.58 -21.06 52.01
CA ILE A 255 -38.01 -22.16 52.87
C ILE A 255 -37.15 -22.07 54.14
N ALA A 256 -37.79 -21.92 55.29
CA ALA A 256 -37.08 -21.86 56.57
C ALA A 256 -36.26 -23.14 56.79
N GLU A 257 -34.99 -22.98 57.15
CA GLU A 257 -34.14 -24.11 57.49
C GLU A 257 -34.70 -24.80 58.76
N PRO A 258 -34.76 -26.15 58.81
CA PRO A 258 -35.17 -26.84 60.01
C PRO A 258 -34.15 -26.55 61.10
N ALA A 259 -34.56 -25.91 62.19
CA ALA A 259 -33.66 -25.49 63.26
C ALA A 259 -32.85 -26.69 63.78
N GLU A 260 -31.53 -26.65 63.57
CA GLU A 260 -30.63 -27.62 64.17
C GLU A 260 -30.78 -27.57 65.69
N GLN A 261 -31.07 -28.71 66.32
CA GLN A 261 -31.06 -28.79 67.77
C GLN A 261 -29.63 -28.49 68.24
N PRO A 262 -29.42 -27.50 69.12
CA PRO A 262 -28.06 -27.19 69.56
C PRO A 262 -27.46 -28.43 70.23
N PRO A 263 -26.19 -28.78 69.92
CA PRO A 263 -25.55 -29.94 70.52
C PRO A 263 -25.54 -29.78 72.05
N SER A 264 -25.91 -30.84 72.75
CA SER A 264 -26.03 -30.84 74.21
C SER A 264 -24.69 -30.44 74.86
N CYS A 265 -24.66 -29.25 75.45
CA CYS A 265 -23.46 -28.72 76.09
C CYS A 265 -23.06 -29.60 77.28
N PRO A 266 -21.77 -30.01 77.40
CA PRO A 266 -21.27 -30.68 78.60
C PRO A 266 -21.42 -29.82 79.87
N GLU A 267 -21.44 -30.48 81.02
CA GLU A 267 -21.63 -29.81 82.31
C GLU A 267 -20.46 -28.89 82.69
N GLY A 268 -20.81 -27.75 83.30
CA GLY A 268 -19.87 -26.89 84.03
C GLY A 268 -19.42 -25.63 83.28
N TYR A 269 -20.07 -24.51 83.54
CA TYR A 269 -19.52 -23.51 84.47
C TYR A 269 -20.65 -22.65 85.08
N SER A 270 -20.41 -22.08 86.26
CA SER A 270 -21.45 -21.47 87.10
C SER A 270 -21.80 -20.03 86.75
N GLN A 271 -23.01 -19.63 87.12
CA GLN A 271 -23.51 -18.24 87.09
C GLN A 271 -22.57 -17.26 87.82
N VAL A 272 -22.47 -16.04 87.29
CA VAL A 272 -22.53 -14.80 88.08
C VAL A 272 -23.44 -13.83 87.32
N ALA A 273 -24.25 -13.05 88.02
CA ALA A 273 -25.14 -12.05 87.43
C ALA A 273 -25.11 -10.77 88.26
N ASP A 274 -25.01 -9.62 87.60
CA ASP A 274 -25.32 -8.27 88.09
C ASP A 274 -25.80 -7.49 86.84
N THR A 275 -26.99 -6.88 86.69
CA THR A 275 -27.92 -6.08 87.53
C THR A 275 -27.74 -4.57 87.39
N HIS A 276 -28.77 -3.92 86.83
CA HIS A 276 -29.08 -2.47 86.88
C HIS A 276 -28.09 -1.51 86.14
N THR A 277 -28.49 -0.31 85.69
CA THR A 277 -29.77 0.43 85.82
C THR A 277 -30.02 1.33 84.59
N ASP A 278 -31.29 1.61 84.25
CA ASP A 278 -31.67 2.64 83.28
C ASP A 278 -31.50 4.07 83.82
N THR A 279 -31.27 5.05 82.92
CA THR A 279 -31.86 6.40 83.00
C THR A 279 -31.79 7.11 81.63
N PRO A 280 -32.79 7.92 81.22
CA PRO A 280 -32.93 8.35 79.83
C PRO A 280 -32.46 9.79 79.53
N THR A 281 -32.12 10.04 78.27
CA THR A 281 -32.06 11.40 77.68
C THR A 281 -32.87 11.44 76.37
N PRO A 282 -33.81 12.39 76.20
CA PRO A 282 -34.63 12.48 75.00
C PRO A 282 -34.01 13.40 73.94
N ASN A 283 -33.93 12.92 72.70
CA ASN A 283 -34.28 13.64 71.46
C ASN A 283 -33.80 12.84 70.24
N GLY A 284 -34.74 12.17 69.55
CA GLY A 284 -34.48 11.45 68.31
C GLY A 284 -35.75 11.42 67.46
N THR A 285 -35.71 12.06 66.29
CA THR A 285 -36.81 12.05 65.32
C THR A 285 -37.10 10.63 64.86
N THR A 286 -38.38 10.25 64.81
CA THR A 286 -38.84 8.91 64.45
C THR A 286 -38.44 8.53 63.02
N THR A 287 -37.41 7.71 62.89
CA THR A 287 -37.27 6.81 61.74
C THR A 287 -38.36 5.74 61.80
N PRO A 288 -38.95 5.32 60.67
CA PRO A 288 -39.78 4.13 60.62
C PRO A 288 -38.96 2.90 61.03
N ALA A 289 -39.56 1.98 61.79
CA ALA A 289 -38.85 0.78 62.23
C ALA A 289 -38.46 -0.09 61.03
N THR A 290 -37.18 -0.42 60.92
CA THR A 290 -36.69 -1.44 59.98
C THR A 290 -37.06 -2.83 60.48
N ASP A 291 -37.72 -3.62 59.64
CA ASP A 291 -38.04 -5.02 59.94
C ASP A 291 -36.74 -5.82 60.18
N PRO A 292 -36.61 -6.57 61.30
CA PRO A 292 -35.45 -7.43 61.55
C PRO A 292 -35.32 -8.60 60.56
N HIS A 293 -36.39 -8.92 59.82
CA HIS A 293 -36.39 -9.97 58.79
C HIS A 293 -36.26 -9.34 57.40
N GLY A 294 -35.20 -9.70 56.68
CA GLY A 294 -34.80 -9.10 55.39
C GLY A 294 -35.72 -9.38 54.19
N ASP A 295 -36.99 -9.70 54.40
CA ASP A 295 -37.98 -10.09 53.38
C ASP A 295 -38.54 -8.88 52.59
N GLY A 296 -37.66 -7.94 52.22
CA GLY A 296 -37.96 -6.96 51.17
C GLY A 296 -38.31 -7.70 49.87
N PRO A 297 -39.38 -7.32 49.15
CA PRO A 297 -40.07 -8.19 48.20
C PRO A 297 -39.18 -8.83 47.13
N ALA A 298 -39.63 -9.98 46.63
CA ALA A 298 -39.06 -10.62 45.45
C ALA A 298 -39.03 -9.62 44.27
N HIS A 299 -38.04 -9.76 43.39
CA HIS A 299 -37.99 -8.97 42.15
C HIS A 299 -39.30 -9.19 41.37
N PRO A 300 -40.03 -8.17 40.88
CA PRO A 300 -41.41 -8.33 40.40
C PRO A 300 -41.60 -9.45 39.37
N LEU A 301 -40.66 -9.59 38.43
CA LEU A 301 -40.66 -10.69 37.44
C LEU A 301 -40.53 -12.11 38.02
N LEU A 302 -40.09 -12.31 39.25
CA LEU A 302 -40.12 -13.64 39.89
C LEU A 302 -41.55 -14.09 40.23
N CYS A 303 -42.53 -13.19 40.16
CA CYS A 303 -43.95 -13.49 40.22
C CYS A 303 -44.62 -13.62 38.84
N ASP A 304 -43.90 -13.43 37.73
CA ASP A 304 -44.43 -13.68 36.37
C ASP A 304 -44.55 -15.19 36.15
N PRO A 305 -45.77 -15.73 35.86
CA PRO A 305 -45.95 -17.15 35.58
C PRO A 305 -45.07 -17.69 34.46
N ASN A 306 -44.66 -16.85 33.50
CA ASN A 306 -43.77 -17.22 32.41
C ASN A 306 -42.33 -17.41 32.88
N VAL A 307 -41.85 -16.59 33.81
CA VAL A 307 -40.52 -16.72 34.45
C VAL A 307 -40.50 -17.92 35.39
N ILE A 308 -41.53 -18.09 36.22
CA ILE A 308 -41.72 -19.26 37.09
C ILE A 308 -41.67 -20.55 36.26
N ARG A 309 -42.33 -20.57 35.09
CA ARG A 309 -42.33 -21.72 34.17
C ARG A 309 -40.95 -22.00 33.55
N VAL A 310 -40.15 -20.97 33.22
CA VAL A 310 -38.75 -21.13 32.80
C VAL A 310 -37.90 -21.75 33.93
N ILE A 311 -38.01 -21.23 35.16
CA ILE A 311 -37.25 -21.74 36.32
C ILE A 311 -37.61 -23.21 36.60
N LYS A 312 -38.91 -23.53 36.64
CA LYS A 312 -39.39 -24.91 36.84
C LYS A 312 -38.88 -25.87 35.76
N ARG A 313 -38.80 -25.43 34.50
CA ARG A 313 -38.34 -26.27 33.38
C ARG A 313 -36.94 -26.83 33.59
N TYR A 314 -36.02 -26.09 34.22
CA TYR A 314 -34.69 -26.62 34.55
C TYR A 314 -34.73 -27.76 35.59
N GLY A 315 -35.62 -27.69 36.58
CA GLY A 315 -35.85 -28.76 37.57
C GLY A 315 -36.66 -29.95 37.05
N GLU A 316 -37.38 -29.79 35.93
CA GLU A 316 -37.95 -30.90 35.15
C GLU A 316 -36.87 -31.63 34.34
N MET A 317 -35.92 -30.89 33.76
CA MET A 317 -34.88 -31.42 32.86
C MET A 317 -33.72 -32.07 33.60
N PHE A 318 -33.34 -31.58 34.79
CA PHE A 318 -32.16 -32.05 35.52
C PHE A 318 -32.40 -32.24 37.02
N GLU A 319 -31.89 -33.34 37.59
CA GLU A 319 -31.84 -33.53 39.04
C GLU A 319 -30.82 -32.59 39.73
N ARG A 320 -29.76 -32.22 39.00
CA ARG A 320 -28.63 -31.40 39.49
C ARG A 320 -28.18 -30.42 38.40
N VAL A 321 -28.48 -29.14 38.57
CA VAL A 321 -28.17 -28.05 37.62
C VAL A 321 -27.95 -26.73 38.36
N SER A 322 -27.08 -25.86 37.86
CA SER A 322 -26.90 -24.48 38.34
C SER A 322 -26.93 -23.53 37.15
N PHE A 323 -27.86 -22.58 37.17
CA PHE A 323 -28.17 -21.71 36.03
C PHE A 323 -28.46 -20.29 36.48
N VAL A 324 -28.20 -19.33 35.58
CA VAL A 324 -28.60 -17.93 35.77
C VAL A 324 -29.94 -17.67 35.09
N VAL A 325 -30.73 -16.75 35.64
CA VAL A 325 -32.06 -16.37 35.16
C VAL A 325 -32.01 -14.90 34.74
N PRO A 326 -32.02 -14.58 33.42
CA PRO A 326 -31.72 -13.24 32.92
C PRO A 326 -32.94 -12.32 33.04
N LEU A 327 -33.26 -11.91 34.28
CA LEU A 327 -34.44 -11.11 34.62
C LEU A 327 -34.53 -9.80 33.82
N GLY A 328 -33.42 -9.07 33.65
CA GLY A 328 -33.39 -7.85 32.86
C GLY A 328 -33.65 -8.10 31.36
N ALA A 329 -33.25 -9.25 30.81
CA ALA A 329 -33.62 -9.62 29.45
C ALA A 329 -35.12 -9.94 29.33
N PHE A 330 -35.72 -10.59 30.34
CA PHE A 330 -37.17 -10.79 30.40
C PHE A 330 -37.92 -9.45 30.57
N GLN A 331 -37.36 -8.51 31.35
CA GLN A 331 -37.93 -7.17 31.50
C GLN A 331 -37.92 -6.41 30.17
N LEU A 332 -36.78 -6.40 29.48
CA LEU A 332 -36.63 -5.82 28.15
C LEU A 332 -37.66 -6.39 27.16
N VAL A 333 -37.87 -7.70 27.16
CA VAL A 333 -38.87 -8.37 26.31
C VAL A 333 -40.29 -7.89 26.64
N ASN A 334 -40.66 -7.82 27.92
CA ASN A 334 -41.99 -7.34 28.31
C ASN A 334 -42.19 -5.84 27.99
N SER A 335 -41.20 -5.00 28.28
CA SER A 335 -41.20 -3.57 27.97
C SER A 335 -41.36 -3.33 26.46
N LEU A 336 -40.64 -4.09 25.61
CA LEU A 336 -40.73 -3.96 24.15
C LEU A 336 -41.97 -4.64 23.53
N ARG A 337 -42.52 -5.68 24.17
CA ARG A 337 -43.83 -6.25 23.81
C ARG A 337 -44.97 -5.29 24.08
N ALA A 338 -44.95 -4.60 25.23
CA ALA A 338 -45.91 -3.53 25.54
C ALA A 338 -45.80 -2.37 24.53
N LEU A 339 -44.57 -1.92 24.21
CA LEU A 339 -44.31 -0.86 23.24
C LEU A 339 -44.70 -1.23 21.79
N SER A 340 -44.70 -2.51 21.44
CA SER A 340 -45.09 -3.02 20.12
C SER A 340 -46.52 -3.54 20.04
N GLY A 341 -47.26 -3.59 21.15
CA GLY A 341 -48.56 -4.25 21.25
C GLY A 341 -48.52 -5.71 20.78
N ASP A 342 -47.58 -6.49 21.31
CA ASP A 342 -47.29 -7.88 20.89
C ASP A 342 -46.96 -8.01 19.40
N ARG A 343 -46.07 -7.15 18.90
CA ARG A 343 -45.55 -7.19 17.52
C ARG A 343 -44.02 -7.06 17.54
N LEU A 344 -43.37 -7.92 18.30
CA LEU A 344 -41.93 -7.90 18.56
C LEU A 344 -41.18 -8.96 17.75
N MET A 345 -40.20 -8.51 16.96
CA MET A 345 -39.03 -9.29 16.59
C MET A 345 -37.84 -8.82 17.44
N MET A 346 -36.95 -9.73 17.83
CA MET A 346 -35.72 -9.41 18.55
C MET A 346 -34.56 -10.20 17.94
N ILE A 347 -33.44 -9.53 17.68
CA ILE A 347 -32.19 -10.15 17.23
C ILE A 347 -31.17 -9.99 18.35
N ILE A 348 -30.77 -11.11 18.95
CA ILE A 348 -29.73 -11.18 19.98
C ILE A 348 -28.42 -11.58 19.31
N GLY A 349 -27.31 -10.94 19.68
CA GLY A 349 -25.94 -11.37 19.39
C GLY A 349 -25.07 -11.21 20.65
N ASP A 350 -24.88 -12.29 21.42
CA ASP A 350 -24.29 -12.17 22.76
C ASP A 350 -23.40 -13.36 23.18
N LYS A 351 -22.59 -13.21 24.24
CA LYS A 351 -21.81 -14.32 24.82
C LYS A 351 -22.73 -15.24 25.59
N ALA A 352 -23.05 -16.42 25.06
CA ALA A 352 -24.17 -17.20 25.60
C ALA A 352 -24.00 -18.72 25.61
N TYR A 353 -24.57 -19.35 26.63
CA TYR A 353 -24.91 -20.76 26.62
C TYR A 353 -26.30 -20.93 25.99
N LYS A 354 -26.35 -21.64 24.86
CA LYS A 354 -27.57 -21.73 24.03
C LYS A 354 -28.42 -22.96 24.32
N ASP A 355 -27.87 -24.00 24.93
CA ASP A 355 -28.56 -25.27 25.20
C ASP A 355 -28.62 -25.55 26.72
N ALA A 356 -29.62 -26.31 27.16
CA ALA A 356 -29.84 -26.53 28.59
C ALA A 356 -28.68 -27.30 29.26
N ASP A 357 -28.09 -28.26 28.53
CA ASP A 357 -27.02 -29.14 29.01
C ASP A 357 -25.74 -28.37 29.37
N ASP A 358 -25.53 -27.19 28.78
CA ASP A 358 -24.39 -26.31 29.07
C ASP A 358 -24.35 -25.86 30.56
N PHE A 359 -25.48 -26.01 31.28
CA PHE A 359 -25.66 -25.69 32.70
C PHE A 359 -25.61 -26.90 33.64
N GLN A 360 -25.52 -28.12 33.11
CA GLN A 360 -25.65 -29.35 33.92
C GLN A 360 -24.58 -29.43 35.03
N GLY A 361 -24.98 -29.93 36.21
CA GLY A 361 -24.10 -30.05 37.37
C GLY A 361 -24.28 -28.95 38.41
N VAL A 362 -23.45 -29.00 39.46
CA VAL A 362 -23.52 -28.10 40.62
C VAL A 362 -22.28 -27.22 40.61
N ARG A 363 -22.43 -25.96 40.20
CA ARG A 363 -21.38 -24.94 40.09
C ARG A 363 -21.92 -23.57 40.50
N ASP A 364 -21.05 -22.61 40.71
CA ASP A 364 -21.45 -21.25 41.07
C ASP A 364 -21.57 -20.34 39.83
N PRO A 365 -22.26 -19.17 39.91
CA PRO A 365 -22.34 -18.23 38.81
C PRO A 365 -20.95 -17.62 38.48
N HIS A 366 -20.46 -17.87 37.26
CA HIS A 366 -19.24 -17.28 36.73
C HIS A 366 -19.44 -15.80 36.39
N VAL A 367 -18.55 -14.93 36.90
CA VAL A 367 -18.54 -13.49 36.63
C VAL A 367 -17.24 -13.11 35.92
N ALA A 368 -17.31 -12.49 34.74
CA ALA A 368 -16.13 -12.07 33.99
C ALA A 368 -15.71 -10.63 34.33
N ILE A 369 -14.51 -10.43 34.89
CA ILE A 369 -13.89 -9.11 35.06
C ILE A 369 -12.94 -8.85 33.91
N HIS A 370 -13.18 -7.79 33.13
CA HIS A 370 -12.37 -7.43 31.96
C HIS A 370 -12.36 -5.91 31.73
N GLY A 371 -12.03 -5.15 32.78
CA GLY A 371 -12.27 -3.70 32.87
C GLY A 371 -13.71 -3.39 33.28
N SER A 372 -14.68 -4.08 32.66
CA SER A 372 -16.09 -4.15 33.05
C SER A 372 -16.43 -5.48 33.76
N LEU A 373 -17.69 -5.64 34.19
CA LEU A 373 -18.29 -6.92 34.60
C LEU A 373 -19.23 -7.43 33.49
N SER A 374 -19.28 -8.74 33.23
CA SER A 374 -20.45 -9.35 32.59
C SER A 374 -20.63 -10.85 32.94
N PHE A 375 -21.80 -11.40 32.60
CA PHE A 375 -22.20 -12.79 32.85
C PHE A 375 -22.43 -13.55 31.54
N MET A 376 -22.09 -14.84 31.48
CA MET A 376 -22.51 -15.67 30.32
C MET A 376 -24.05 -15.73 30.24
N LEU A 377 -24.62 -15.23 29.15
CA LEU A 377 -26.06 -15.16 28.94
C LEU A 377 -26.67 -16.56 28.89
N ASN A 378 -27.74 -16.79 29.65
CA ASN A 378 -28.58 -17.97 29.51
C ASN A 378 -29.58 -17.79 28.36
N LEU A 379 -29.08 -17.90 27.13
CA LEU A 379 -29.89 -17.78 25.91
C LEU A 379 -30.88 -18.95 25.77
N HIS A 380 -30.61 -20.10 26.38
CA HIS A 380 -31.62 -21.16 26.50
C HIS A 380 -32.86 -20.66 27.27
N ALA A 381 -32.68 -20.04 28.44
CA ALA A 381 -33.79 -19.47 29.22
C ALA A 381 -34.56 -18.37 28.46
N VAL A 382 -33.86 -17.52 27.67
CA VAL A 382 -34.51 -16.50 26.82
C VAL A 382 -35.37 -17.15 25.73
N LYS A 383 -34.89 -18.23 25.08
CA LYS A 383 -35.68 -18.97 24.08
C LYS A 383 -36.95 -19.60 24.71
N VAL A 384 -36.82 -20.27 25.85
CA VAL A 384 -37.97 -20.85 26.57
C VAL A 384 -38.94 -19.76 27.03
N TYR A 385 -38.46 -18.56 27.40
CA TYR A 385 -39.33 -17.43 27.75
C TYR A 385 -40.15 -16.92 26.55
N PHE A 386 -39.56 -16.85 25.34
CA PHE A 386 -40.33 -16.56 24.13
C PHE A 386 -41.33 -17.67 23.80
N GLU A 387 -40.99 -18.95 24.03
CA GLU A 387 -41.91 -20.08 23.83
C GLU A 387 -43.11 -20.06 24.81
N THR A 388 -42.91 -19.69 26.07
CA THR A 388 -44.03 -19.57 27.04
C THR A 388 -44.97 -18.42 26.70
N LEU A 389 -44.44 -17.36 26.07
CA LEU A 389 -45.21 -16.26 25.47
C LEU A 389 -45.84 -16.58 24.11
N GLY A 390 -45.78 -17.84 23.64
CA GLY A 390 -46.36 -18.28 22.36
C GLY A 390 -45.58 -17.84 21.12
N GLY A 391 -44.36 -17.31 21.30
CA GLY A 391 -43.43 -16.96 20.24
C GLY A 391 -42.63 -18.15 19.68
N PHE A 392 -41.71 -17.86 18.78
CA PHE A 392 -40.77 -18.82 18.21
C PHE A 392 -39.38 -18.20 18.01
N HIS A 393 -38.35 -19.03 17.79
CA HIS A 393 -36.97 -18.59 17.59
C HIS A 393 -36.28 -19.32 16.44
N THR A 394 -35.08 -18.84 16.08
CA THR A 394 -34.12 -19.53 15.21
C THR A 394 -32.71 -19.08 15.61
N SER A 395 -31.81 -20.03 15.89
CA SER A 395 -30.46 -19.78 16.42
C SER A 395 -29.35 -20.24 15.48
N THR A 396 -28.15 -19.70 15.66
CA THR A 396 -26.90 -20.26 15.13
C THR A 396 -26.64 -21.68 15.66
N PRO A 397 -26.11 -22.62 14.85
CA PRO A 397 -26.09 -24.06 15.19
C PRO A 397 -24.95 -24.45 16.14
N TYR A 398 -23.78 -23.83 15.98
CA TYR A 398 -22.55 -24.19 16.70
C TYR A 398 -22.58 -23.73 18.17
N LYS A 399 -21.71 -24.32 19.00
CA LYS A 399 -21.55 -23.96 20.43
C LYS A 399 -20.40 -22.96 20.66
N ASP A 400 -20.11 -22.11 19.68
CA ASP A 400 -19.12 -21.04 19.79
C ASP A 400 -19.55 -20.00 20.85
N THR A 401 -18.60 -19.20 21.35
CA THR A 401 -18.88 -18.27 22.46
C THR A 401 -19.91 -17.19 22.08
N PHE A 402 -19.85 -16.67 20.86
CA PHE A 402 -20.76 -15.62 20.38
C PHE A 402 -21.96 -16.23 19.64
N GLN A 403 -23.16 -16.03 20.19
CA GLN A 403 -24.38 -16.67 19.72
C GLN A 403 -25.36 -15.66 19.16
N ILE A 404 -25.91 -15.94 17.98
CA ILE A 404 -26.93 -15.11 17.34
C ILE A 404 -28.25 -15.87 17.26
N THR A 405 -29.34 -15.18 17.60
CA THR A 405 -30.69 -15.77 17.59
C THR A 405 -31.73 -14.72 17.24
N GLY A 406 -32.56 -15.03 16.24
CA GLY A 406 -33.80 -14.31 15.97
C GLY A 406 -34.93 -14.89 16.82
N LEU A 407 -35.70 -14.01 17.45
CA LEU A 407 -36.86 -14.31 18.29
C LEU A 407 -38.06 -13.51 17.78
N TRP A 408 -39.25 -14.12 17.79
CA TRP A 408 -40.48 -13.51 17.32
C TRP A 408 -41.61 -13.79 18.31
N CYS A 409 -42.17 -12.73 18.89
CA CYS A 409 -43.42 -12.74 19.65
C CYS A 409 -44.38 -11.76 18.96
N VAL A 410 -45.18 -12.30 18.02
CA VAL A 410 -46.07 -11.51 17.17
C VAL A 410 -47.48 -12.11 17.23
N ALA A 411 -48.42 -11.37 17.80
CA ALA A 411 -49.78 -11.81 18.10
C ALA A 411 -50.47 -12.41 16.87
N ASN A 412 -51.10 -13.57 17.06
CA ASN A 412 -51.80 -14.35 16.02
C ASN A 412 -50.96 -14.71 14.79
N LYS A 413 -49.62 -14.67 14.88
CA LYS A 413 -48.70 -15.13 13.83
C LYS A 413 -47.80 -16.25 14.34
N THR A 414 -47.27 -17.01 13.39
CA THR A 414 -46.46 -18.22 13.64
C THR A 414 -45.24 -18.23 12.71
N ALA A 415 -44.33 -19.17 12.90
CA ALA A 415 -43.16 -19.35 12.03
C ALA A 415 -43.48 -19.57 10.53
N ALA A 416 -44.73 -19.88 10.17
CA ALA A 416 -45.22 -19.97 8.79
C ALA A 416 -45.51 -18.60 8.15
N HIS A 417 -45.69 -17.54 8.95
CA HIS A 417 -45.95 -16.17 8.49
C HIS A 417 -44.67 -15.38 8.15
N PHE A 418 -43.50 -15.92 8.49
CA PHE A 418 -42.20 -15.29 8.28
C PHE A 418 -41.24 -16.18 7.45
N PRO A 419 -41.66 -16.69 6.28
CA PRO A 419 -40.86 -17.64 5.50
C PRO A 419 -39.60 -16.99 4.90
N SER A 420 -39.68 -15.75 4.42
CA SER A 420 -38.54 -15.05 3.82
C SER A 420 -37.49 -14.71 4.88
N ALA A 421 -37.91 -14.24 6.06
CA ALA A 421 -37.03 -13.91 7.16
C ALA A 421 -36.29 -15.15 7.69
N ARG A 422 -37.01 -16.27 7.84
CA ARG A 422 -36.43 -17.54 8.30
C ARG A 422 -35.53 -18.18 7.24
N GLY A 423 -35.87 -18.06 5.96
CA GLY A 423 -34.99 -18.44 4.85
C GLY A 423 -33.69 -17.63 4.88
N ALA A 424 -33.80 -16.30 4.94
CA ALA A 424 -32.64 -15.41 5.06
C ALA A 424 -31.78 -15.72 6.30
N PHE A 425 -32.37 -16.15 7.42
CA PHE A 425 -31.61 -16.61 8.58
C PHE A 425 -30.86 -17.93 8.29
N ALA A 426 -31.53 -18.91 7.67
CA ALA A 426 -30.94 -20.22 7.35
C ALA A 426 -29.80 -20.12 6.33
N ASP A 427 -29.99 -19.35 5.26
CA ASP A 427 -28.98 -19.15 4.20
C ASP A 427 -27.69 -18.51 4.73
N HIS A 428 -27.81 -17.66 5.76
CA HIS A 428 -26.71 -16.90 6.36
C HIS A 428 -26.28 -17.43 7.72
N VAL A 429 -26.71 -18.65 8.11
CA VAL A 429 -26.52 -19.14 9.49
C VAL A 429 -25.04 -19.27 9.91
N TYR A 430 -24.14 -19.37 8.93
CA TYR A 430 -22.68 -19.38 9.09
C TYR A 430 -22.03 -18.00 8.92
N ASP A 431 -22.77 -17.01 8.42
CA ASP A 431 -22.36 -15.62 8.19
C ASP A 431 -22.79 -14.65 9.30
N PHE A 432 -23.60 -15.11 10.27
CA PHE A 432 -23.94 -14.34 11.46
C PHE A 432 -22.79 -14.32 12.49
N PRO A 433 -22.16 -15.44 12.90
CA PRO A 433 -21.08 -15.40 13.88
C PRO A 433 -19.82 -14.73 13.32
N SER A 434 -19.38 -13.66 13.98
CA SER A 434 -18.15 -12.96 13.61
C SER A 434 -16.87 -13.81 13.75
N ASP A 435 -16.92 -14.92 14.50
CA ASP A 435 -15.78 -15.79 14.78
C ASP A 435 -15.14 -16.40 13.53
N ALA A 436 -15.93 -16.73 12.49
CA ALA A 436 -15.40 -17.22 11.22
C ALA A 436 -14.56 -16.15 10.50
N LEU A 437 -15.07 -14.91 10.42
CA LEU A 437 -14.37 -13.77 9.83
C LEU A 437 -13.12 -13.39 10.65
N ILE A 438 -13.20 -13.43 11.98
CA ILE A 438 -12.06 -13.20 12.89
C ILE A 438 -11.00 -14.28 12.68
N SER A 439 -11.40 -15.54 12.58
CA SER A 439 -10.48 -16.68 12.37
C SER A 439 -9.76 -16.58 11.02
N TRP A 440 -10.45 -16.23 9.94
CA TRP A 440 -9.83 -16.04 8.63
C TRP A 440 -8.91 -14.82 8.59
N LYS A 441 -9.30 -13.68 9.21
CA LYS A 441 -8.43 -12.51 9.39
C LYS A 441 -7.14 -12.89 10.12
N ASN A 442 -7.27 -13.58 11.25
CA ASN A 442 -6.13 -13.98 12.08
C ASN A 442 -5.22 -14.98 11.34
N ALA A 443 -5.78 -15.97 10.64
CA ALA A 443 -5.00 -16.94 9.86
C ALA A 443 -4.16 -16.26 8.77
N LEU A 444 -4.75 -15.30 8.03
CA LEU A 444 -4.05 -14.56 6.98
C LEU A 444 -2.93 -13.68 7.56
N THR A 445 -3.20 -12.97 8.67
CA THR A 445 -2.20 -12.19 9.42
C THR A 445 -1.06 -13.06 9.95
N HIS A 446 -1.36 -14.27 10.46
CA HIS A 446 -0.33 -15.22 10.89
C HIS A 446 0.53 -15.71 9.72
N GLN A 447 -0.07 -16.00 8.56
CA GLN A 447 0.68 -16.39 7.35
C GLN A 447 1.65 -15.30 6.91
N ILE A 448 1.20 -14.04 6.85
CA ILE A 448 2.04 -12.88 6.48
C ILE A 448 3.17 -12.66 7.51
N THR A 449 2.87 -12.82 8.81
CA THR A 449 3.83 -12.52 9.89
C THR A 449 4.88 -13.62 10.09
N TRP A 450 4.53 -14.90 9.90
CA TRP A 450 5.37 -16.05 10.29
C TRP A 450 5.69 -17.03 9.16
N GLY A 451 4.91 -17.04 8.07
CA GLY A 451 4.94 -18.10 7.06
C GLY A 451 6.05 -18.01 6.00
N GLY A 452 6.85 -16.94 5.99
CA GLY A 452 7.94 -16.71 5.02
C GLY A 452 7.50 -16.56 3.56
N THR A 453 6.22 -16.74 3.27
CA THR A 453 5.60 -16.70 1.94
C THR A 453 4.67 -15.50 1.86
N GLN A 454 4.76 -14.73 0.77
CA GLN A 454 3.86 -13.61 0.55
C GLN A 454 2.44 -14.13 0.33
N CYS A 455 1.49 -13.63 1.12
CA CYS A 455 0.07 -13.80 0.84
C CYS A 455 -0.27 -13.08 -0.48
N SER A 456 -1.09 -13.67 -1.35
CA SER A 456 -1.40 -13.01 -2.62
C SER A 456 -2.45 -11.92 -2.43
N LEU A 457 -2.35 -10.85 -3.24
CA LEU A 457 -3.36 -9.79 -3.27
C LEU A 457 -4.78 -10.35 -3.52
N LYS A 458 -4.90 -11.47 -4.25
CA LYS A 458 -6.19 -12.13 -4.49
C LYS A 458 -6.82 -12.65 -3.21
N ASP A 459 -6.03 -13.20 -2.29
CA ASP A 459 -6.54 -13.80 -1.04
C ASP A 459 -6.95 -12.71 -0.06
N ILE A 460 -6.17 -11.63 0.01
CA ILE A 460 -6.49 -10.42 0.78
C ILE A 460 -7.79 -9.78 0.26
N LEU A 461 -7.93 -9.61 -1.07
CA LEU A 461 -9.15 -9.04 -1.66
C LEU A 461 -10.35 -9.99 -1.55
N ALA A 462 -10.16 -11.31 -1.56
CA ALA A 462 -11.23 -12.26 -1.29
C ALA A 462 -11.76 -12.12 0.15
N LEU A 463 -10.86 -12.01 1.14
CA LEU A 463 -11.25 -11.75 2.54
C LEU A 463 -11.91 -10.37 2.71
N LEU A 464 -11.39 -9.33 2.05
CA LEU A 464 -11.97 -7.98 2.09
C LEU A 464 -13.37 -7.94 1.49
N ARG A 465 -13.60 -8.55 0.33
CA ARG A 465 -14.93 -8.66 -0.30
C ARG A 465 -15.88 -9.52 0.55
N TYR A 466 -15.39 -10.62 1.12
CA TYR A 466 -16.17 -11.47 2.02
C TYR A 466 -16.63 -10.75 3.29
N SER A 467 -15.75 -9.94 3.91
CA SER A 467 -16.07 -9.12 5.08
C SER A 467 -17.10 -8.02 4.82
N GLY A 468 -17.49 -7.82 3.55
CA GLY A 468 -18.35 -6.73 3.13
C GLY A 468 -17.62 -5.40 3.04
N HIS A 469 -16.32 -5.45 2.68
CA HIS A 469 -15.39 -4.32 2.59
C HIS A 469 -15.08 -3.64 3.94
N ASP A 470 -15.03 -4.42 5.04
CA ASP A 470 -14.86 -3.85 6.38
C ASP A 470 -13.50 -3.14 6.54
N THR A 471 -13.56 -1.92 7.04
CA THR A 471 -12.38 -1.04 7.15
C THR A 471 -11.31 -1.57 8.11
N GLU A 472 -11.65 -2.36 9.14
CA GLU A 472 -10.62 -2.98 10.00
C GLU A 472 -9.89 -4.13 9.29
N VAL A 473 -10.60 -4.88 8.43
CA VAL A 473 -9.98 -5.91 7.58
C VAL A 473 -9.04 -5.24 6.57
N PHE A 474 -9.46 -4.12 5.96
CA PHE A 474 -8.58 -3.32 5.10
C PHE A 474 -7.34 -2.80 5.85
N VAL A 475 -7.51 -2.15 7.01
CA VAL A 475 -6.40 -1.61 7.81
C VAL A 475 -5.43 -2.71 8.24
N SER A 476 -5.90 -3.95 8.45
CA SER A 476 -5.05 -5.11 8.77
C SER A 476 -4.06 -5.48 7.65
N PHE A 477 -4.40 -5.23 6.37
CA PHE A 477 -3.61 -5.67 5.19
C PHE A 477 -3.22 -4.53 4.23
N HIS A 478 -3.42 -3.26 4.62
CA HIS A 478 -3.22 -2.11 3.73
C HIS A 478 -1.79 -1.99 3.18
N LYS A 479 -0.79 -2.47 3.92
CA LYS A 479 0.63 -2.45 3.52
C LYS A 479 0.87 -3.42 2.37
N ASP A 480 0.32 -4.62 2.47
CA ASP A 480 0.42 -5.69 1.48
C ASP A 480 -0.33 -5.31 0.21
N ILE A 481 -1.53 -4.71 0.34
CA ILE A 481 -2.28 -4.11 -0.78
C ILE A 481 -1.43 -3.03 -1.46
N ARG A 482 -0.83 -2.10 -0.69
CA ARG A 482 0.03 -1.03 -1.21
C ARG A 482 1.30 -1.57 -1.88
N ASN A 483 1.89 -2.65 -1.39
CA ASN A 483 3.10 -3.26 -1.94
C ASN A 483 2.82 -4.07 -3.22
N ALA A 484 1.64 -4.68 -3.33
CA ALA A 484 1.19 -5.39 -4.52
C ALA A 484 0.77 -4.45 -5.66
N CYS A 485 0.55 -3.15 -5.37
CA CYS A 485 0.36 -2.13 -6.39
C CYS A 485 1.72 -1.74 -7.01
N GLN A 486 2.02 -2.28 -8.19
CA GLN A 486 3.16 -1.88 -9.01
C GLN A 486 2.71 -1.51 -10.44
N PRO A 487 3.17 -0.37 -10.99
CA PRO A 487 2.82 0.05 -12.35
C PRO A 487 3.41 -0.94 -13.37
N THR A 488 2.59 -1.90 -13.79
CA THR A 488 2.92 -2.98 -14.71
C THR A 488 1.93 -2.97 -15.86
N TYR A 489 2.44 -2.95 -17.10
CA TYR A 489 1.62 -2.88 -18.31
C TYR A 489 0.67 -4.10 -18.38
N GLY A 490 -0.61 -3.84 -18.70
CA GLY A 490 -1.65 -4.86 -18.86
C GLY A 490 -2.46 -5.21 -17.60
N ALA A 491 -2.20 -4.58 -16.45
CA ALA A 491 -2.90 -4.86 -15.19
C ALA A 491 -4.25 -4.12 -15.00
N GLU A 492 -4.71 -3.32 -15.98
CA GLU A 492 -5.83 -2.37 -15.88
C GLU A 492 -7.09 -2.90 -15.19
N ARG A 493 -7.58 -4.09 -15.61
CA ARG A 493 -8.80 -4.69 -15.02
C ARG A 493 -8.64 -4.98 -13.51
N ARG A 494 -7.45 -5.41 -13.07
CA ARG A 494 -7.17 -5.67 -11.65
C ARG A 494 -7.17 -4.37 -10.85
N TYR A 495 -6.70 -3.28 -11.45
CA TYR A 495 -6.75 -1.97 -10.81
C TYR A 495 -8.16 -1.39 -10.80
N ALA A 496 -8.97 -1.55 -11.85
CA ALA A 496 -10.39 -1.16 -11.82
C ALA A 496 -11.16 -1.85 -10.67
N ASP A 497 -11.01 -3.17 -10.55
CA ASP A 497 -11.53 -3.99 -9.43
C ASP A 497 -11.07 -3.44 -8.06
N LEU A 498 -9.77 -3.21 -7.88
CA LEU A 498 -9.19 -2.72 -6.63
C LEU A 498 -9.67 -1.31 -6.29
N MET A 499 -9.74 -0.40 -7.26
CA MET A 499 -10.16 0.98 -7.02
C MET A 499 -11.63 1.04 -6.55
N HIS A 500 -12.49 0.17 -7.08
CA HIS A 500 -13.86 0.01 -6.60
C HIS A 500 -13.93 -0.59 -5.18
N ASP A 501 -13.13 -1.63 -4.87
CA ASP A 501 -13.04 -2.19 -3.52
C ASP A 501 -12.61 -1.12 -2.48
N LEU A 502 -11.66 -0.25 -2.85
CA LEU A 502 -11.14 0.81 -1.99
C LEU A 502 -12.14 1.96 -1.79
N GLU A 503 -13.00 2.24 -2.78
CA GLU A 503 -14.11 3.18 -2.65
C GLU A 503 -15.17 2.65 -1.65
N LEU A 504 -15.54 1.36 -1.74
CA LEU A 504 -16.46 0.73 -0.78
C LEU A 504 -15.89 0.65 0.65
N VAL A 505 -14.58 0.43 0.81
CA VAL A 505 -13.89 0.51 2.11
C VAL A 505 -13.99 1.90 2.74
N PHE A 506 -13.92 2.96 1.92
CA PHE A 506 -14.08 4.34 2.40
C PHE A 506 -15.51 4.63 2.83
N GLU A 507 -16.52 4.20 2.07
CA GLU A 507 -17.92 4.36 2.48
C GLU A 507 -18.26 3.59 3.77
N ASN A 508 -17.56 2.49 4.06
CA ASN A 508 -17.69 1.73 5.31
C ASN A 508 -16.95 2.36 6.50
N TRP A 509 -16.15 3.40 6.28
CA TRP A 509 -15.32 3.98 7.34
C TRP A 509 -16.16 4.79 8.33
N TYR A 510 -15.99 4.45 9.61
CA TYR A 510 -16.63 5.11 10.74
C TYR A 510 -15.56 5.53 11.74
N GLN A 511 -15.43 6.83 11.97
CA GLN A 511 -14.46 7.39 12.92
C GLN A 511 -14.70 6.84 14.33
N LEU A 512 -13.66 6.22 14.90
CA LEU A 512 -13.73 5.70 16.27
C LEU A 512 -12.37 5.68 16.96
N ARG A 513 -11.38 5.03 16.35
CA ARG A 513 -10.04 4.92 16.94
C ARG A 513 -9.27 6.24 16.74
N SER A 514 -8.65 6.72 17.82
CA SER A 514 -7.72 7.85 17.72
C SER A 514 -6.51 7.45 16.86
N GLY A 515 -6.07 8.34 15.96
CA GLY A 515 -4.96 8.09 15.03
C GLY A 515 -5.26 7.15 13.86
N GLU A 516 -6.50 6.68 13.66
CA GLU A 516 -6.89 5.90 12.49
C GLU A 516 -7.26 6.82 11.31
N ASP A 517 -6.32 7.03 10.39
CA ASP A 517 -6.49 7.84 9.16
C ASP A 517 -6.55 6.93 7.91
N VAL A 518 -7.75 6.41 7.66
CA VAL A 518 -8.03 5.60 6.46
C VAL A 518 -7.87 6.42 5.16
N PRO A 519 -8.26 7.71 5.07
CA PRO A 519 -7.99 8.54 3.90
C PRO A 519 -6.51 8.68 3.53
N ASP A 520 -5.57 8.89 4.46
CA ASP A 520 -4.13 8.89 4.12
C ASP A 520 -3.66 7.51 3.64
N ILE A 521 -4.15 6.44 4.28
CA ILE A 521 -3.86 5.06 3.85
C ILE A 521 -4.31 4.83 2.40
N LEU A 522 -5.52 5.27 2.04
CA LEU A 522 -6.08 5.21 0.69
C LEU A 522 -5.30 6.10 -0.28
N GLY A 523 -5.05 7.35 0.05
CA GLY A 523 -4.29 8.29 -0.77
C GLY A 523 -2.90 7.75 -1.14
N GLY A 524 -2.21 7.13 -0.19
CA GLY A 524 -0.93 6.46 -0.42
C GLY A 524 -1.00 5.16 -1.23
N ILE A 525 -2.18 4.57 -1.42
CA ILE A 525 -2.41 3.45 -2.36
C ILE A 525 -2.72 4.01 -3.76
N PHE A 526 -3.63 4.98 -3.91
CA PHE A 526 -3.92 5.60 -5.20
C PHE A 526 -2.68 6.27 -5.82
N MET A 527 -1.87 6.96 -5.00
CA MET A 527 -0.57 7.53 -5.41
C MET A 527 0.42 6.46 -5.88
N ARG A 528 0.33 5.22 -5.38
CA ARG A 528 1.16 4.08 -5.79
C ARG A 528 0.64 3.40 -7.06
N ILE A 529 -0.68 3.35 -7.26
CA ILE A 529 -1.34 2.89 -8.49
C ILE A 529 -1.04 3.86 -9.66
N GLY A 530 -0.87 5.16 -9.35
CA GLY A 530 -0.69 6.24 -10.33
C GLY A 530 -1.95 7.08 -10.56
N ASP A 531 -3.05 6.80 -9.84
CA ASP A 531 -4.24 7.65 -9.81
C ASP A 531 -4.01 8.84 -8.88
N ILE A 532 -3.38 9.88 -9.44
CA ILE A 532 -3.00 11.09 -8.71
C ILE A 532 -4.24 11.91 -8.30
N ASP A 533 -5.36 11.82 -9.02
CA ASP A 533 -6.56 12.59 -8.71
C ASP A 533 -7.35 12.00 -7.54
N ARG A 534 -7.52 10.67 -7.47
CA ARG A 534 -8.02 10.03 -6.25
C ARG A 534 -7.04 10.20 -5.09
N ALA A 535 -5.73 10.16 -5.33
CA ALA A 535 -4.75 10.41 -4.28
C ALA A 535 -4.91 11.80 -3.64
N ILE A 536 -5.05 12.86 -4.47
CA ILE A 536 -5.35 14.23 -4.01
C ILE A 536 -6.64 14.25 -3.18
N LYS A 537 -7.75 13.72 -3.72
CA LYS A 537 -9.04 13.63 -3.02
C LYS A 537 -8.91 13.03 -1.62
N TYR A 538 -8.25 11.89 -1.48
CA TYR A 538 -8.16 11.19 -0.19
C TYR A 538 -7.20 11.86 0.80
N PHE A 539 -6.09 12.44 0.35
CA PHE A 539 -5.24 13.26 1.23
C PHE A 539 -5.94 14.55 1.67
N GLU A 540 -6.74 15.20 0.82
CA GLU A 540 -7.52 16.37 1.21
C GLU A 540 -8.60 16.03 2.24
N VAL A 541 -9.24 14.86 2.15
CA VAL A 541 -10.15 14.35 3.17
C VAL A 541 -9.42 14.07 4.50
N SER A 542 -8.22 13.48 4.48
CA SER A 542 -7.37 13.32 5.69
C SER A 542 -7.11 14.68 6.36
N LEU A 543 -6.70 15.70 5.61
CA LEU A 543 -6.40 17.02 6.17
C LEU A 543 -7.64 17.72 6.77
N GLN A 544 -8.81 17.57 6.14
CA GLN A 544 -10.09 18.08 6.68
C GLN A 544 -10.51 17.34 7.96
N TYR A 545 -10.27 16.03 8.01
CA TYR A 545 -10.63 15.14 9.11
C TYR A 545 -9.76 15.35 10.35
N MET A 546 -8.43 15.35 10.19
CA MET A 546 -7.45 15.45 11.27
C MET A 546 -7.33 16.88 11.86
N LYS A 547 -7.90 17.91 11.22
CA LYS A 547 -8.03 19.29 11.74
C LYS A 547 -6.74 19.96 12.26
N GLY A 548 -5.58 19.51 11.80
CA GLY A 548 -4.26 19.99 12.22
C GLY A 548 -3.38 18.92 12.88
N GLU A 549 -3.94 17.79 13.28
CA GLU A 549 -3.22 16.62 13.82
C GLU A 549 -2.66 15.69 12.72
N ALA A 550 -2.83 16.07 11.45
CA ALA A 550 -2.33 15.29 10.31
C ALA A 550 -0.80 15.21 10.31
N HIS A 551 -0.24 14.03 10.08
CA HIS A 551 1.20 13.83 10.06
C HIS A 551 1.85 14.58 8.87
N PRO A 552 3.07 15.15 9.02
CA PRO A 552 3.72 15.91 7.93
C PRO A 552 3.92 15.11 6.63
N SER A 553 3.89 13.77 6.67
CA SER A 553 3.89 12.93 5.47
C SER A 553 2.68 13.18 4.56
N THR A 554 1.49 13.43 5.09
CA THR A 554 0.26 13.65 4.30
C THR A 554 0.42 14.90 3.42
N TYR A 555 0.94 15.99 4.02
CA TYR A 555 1.31 17.21 3.31
C TYR A 555 2.38 16.97 2.23
N VAL A 556 3.41 16.17 2.52
CA VAL A 556 4.47 15.84 1.55
C VAL A 556 3.95 14.92 0.42
N ASN A 557 3.05 13.99 0.71
CA ASN A 557 2.42 13.12 -0.29
C ASN A 557 1.52 13.94 -1.23
N LEU A 558 0.67 14.82 -0.67
CA LEU A 558 -0.18 15.73 -1.42
C LEU A 558 0.65 16.72 -2.27
N ALA A 559 1.75 17.25 -1.72
CA ALA A 559 2.71 18.07 -2.46
C ALA A 559 3.37 17.30 -3.62
N ASN A 560 3.72 16.02 -3.42
CA ASN A 560 4.23 15.16 -4.49
C ASN A 560 3.18 14.89 -5.59
N CYS A 561 1.90 14.74 -5.22
CA CYS A 561 0.80 14.61 -6.16
C CYS A 561 0.61 15.88 -7.02
N TYR A 562 0.59 17.06 -6.39
CA TYR A 562 0.52 18.33 -7.13
C TYR A 562 1.74 18.56 -8.03
N LYS A 563 2.95 18.18 -7.57
CA LYS A 563 4.17 18.18 -8.40
C LYS A 563 4.03 17.26 -9.61
N ALA A 564 3.48 16.06 -9.45
CA ALA A 564 3.23 15.12 -10.56
C ALA A 564 2.23 15.68 -11.58
N LYS A 565 1.21 16.44 -11.13
CA LYS A 565 0.30 17.20 -12.02
C LYS A 565 0.90 18.51 -12.56
N GLY A 566 2.19 18.79 -12.33
CA GLY A 566 2.86 20.02 -12.77
C GLY A 566 2.41 21.30 -12.06
N ARG A 567 1.59 21.19 -11.00
CA ARG A 567 1.03 22.28 -10.20
C ARG A 567 2.01 22.67 -9.09
N LEU A 568 3.11 23.30 -9.51
CA LEU A 568 4.29 23.56 -8.66
C LEU A 568 4.03 24.54 -7.51
N SER A 569 3.12 25.50 -7.69
CA SER A 569 2.76 26.48 -6.66
C SER A 569 2.04 25.83 -5.48
N GLU A 570 1.07 24.96 -5.77
CA GLU A 570 0.34 24.17 -4.78
C GLU A 570 1.27 23.15 -4.12
N ALA A 571 2.09 22.45 -4.91
CA ALA A 571 3.11 21.54 -4.38
C ALA A 571 4.03 22.23 -3.35
N ARG A 572 4.43 23.48 -3.62
CA ARG A 572 5.22 24.29 -2.70
C ARG A 572 4.43 24.66 -1.44
N ALA A 573 3.19 25.13 -1.58
CA ALA A 573 2.35 25.53 -0.45
C ALA A 573 2.04 24.38 0.54
N TYR A 574 1.87 23.15 0.04
CA TYR A 574 1.71 21.95 0.87
C TYR A 574 3.03 21.49 1.51
N ALA A 575 4.15 21.55 0.80
CA ALA A 575 5.46 21.21 1.37
C ALA A 575 5.92 22.22 2.44
N GLU A 576 5.64 23.52 2.26
CA GLU A 576 5.76 24.53 3.31
C GLU A 576 4.74 24.30 4.45
N GLY A 577 3.62 23.63 4.18
CA GLY A 577 2.65 23.16 5.18
C GLY A 577 3.21 22.10 6.11
N ALA A 578 3.91 21.10 5.57
CA ALA A 578 4.62 20.12 6.38
C ALA A 578 5.64 20.78 7.33
N LEU A 579 6.37 21.80 6.87
CA LEU A 579 7.32 22.55 7.70
C LEU A 579 6.69 23.50 8.73
N ARG A 580 5.38 23.80 8.62
CA ARG A 580 4.64 24.49 9.69
C ARG A 580 4.28 23.56 10.86
N LEU A 581 4.29 22.25 10.64
CA LEU A 581 4.03 21.22 11.66
C LEU A 581 5.34 20.68 12.26
N ASP A 582 6.31 20.32 11.40
CA ASP A 582 7.68 20.00 11.81
C ASP A 582 8.69 20.77 10.93
N PRO A 583 9.28 21.87 11.44
CA PRO A 583 10.29 22.66 10.72
C PRO A 583 11.56 21.91 10.32
N LYS A 584 11.77 20.67 10.79
CA LYS A 584 12.91 19.83 10.45
C LYS A 584 12.55 18.63 9.55
N TYR A 585 11.29 18.51 9.11
CA TYR A 585 10.81 17.32 8.40
C TYR A 585 11.58 17.05 7.11
N PRO A 586 12.46 16.01 7.03
CA PRO A 586 13.49 15.97 5.99
C PRO A 586 12.93 15.89 4.57
N SER A 587 11.86 15.12 4.36
CA SER A 587 11.23 14.94 3.05
C SER A 587 10.53 16.22 2.55
N ALA A 588 10.14 17.13 3.44
CA ALA A 588 9.58 18.42 3.03
C ALA A 588 10.69 19.41 2.63
N ILE A 589 11.81 19.44 3.36
CA ILE A 589 13.01 20.23 3.00
C ILE A 589 13.55 19.76 1.64
N GLU A 590 13.69 18.44 1.46
CA GLU A 590 14.13 17.84 0.20
C GLU A 590 13.18 18.16 -0.97
N LEU A 591 11.86 18.09 -0.73
CA LEU A 591 10.86 18.42 -1.74
C LEU A 591 10.87 19.91 -2.10
N LEU A 592 11.07 20.82 -1.14
CA LEU A 592 11.17 22.26 -1.42
C LEU A 592 12.44 22.60 -2.20
N ASN A 593 13.58 22.00 -1.86
CA ASN A 593 14.81 22.13 -2.65
C ASN A 593 14.62 21.64 -4.10
N LYS A 594 13.89 20.54 -4.29
CA LYS A 594 13.50 20.05 -5.62
C LYS A 594 12.52 21.01 -6.32
N LEU A 595 11.51 21.54 -5.63
CA LEU A 595 10.52 22.46 -6.21
C LEU A 595 11.14 23.80 -6.63
N GLN A 596 12.05 24.36 -5.82
CA GLN A 596 12.82 25.56 -6.19
C GLN A 596 13.66 25.32 -7.45
N SER A 597 14.14 24.09 -7.70
CA SER A 597 14.92 23.79 -8.91
C SER A 597 14.16 23.99 -10.23
N PHE A 598 12.83 23.98 -10.21
CA PHE A 598 11.97 24.29 -11.37
C PHE A 598 11.66 25.80 -11.51
N GLN A 599 11.91 26.61 -10.48
CA GLN A 599 11.78 28.08 -10.56
C GLN A 599 13.08 28.70 -11.09
N ASP A 600 14.22 28.25 -10.59
CA ASP A 600 15.55 28.66 -11.05
C ASP A 600 15.94 27.92 -12.35
N GLN A 601 15.25 28.21 -13.47
CA GLN A 601 15.49 27.55 -14.75
C GLN A 601 16.92 27.75 -15.26
N THR A 602 17.64 26.65 -15.49
CA THR A 602 18.99 26.68 -16.06
C THR A 602 18.89 26.80 -17.58
N HIS A 603 19.10 28.01 -18.09
CA HIS A 603 19.19 28.24 -19.53
C HIS A 603 20.43 27.55 -20.13
N ILE A 604 20.26 26.82 -21.24
CA ILE A 604 21.30 26.03 -21.89
C ILE A 604 21.39 26.25 -23.40
N ALA A 605 22.56 25.99 -23.98
CA ALA A 605 22.76 25.80 -25.41
C ALA A 605 22.96 24.32 -25.76
N LEU A 606 22.45 23.89 -26.91
CA LEU A 606 22.86 22.64 -27.56
C LEU A 606 23.94 22.96 -28.60
N ILE A 607 25.05 22.22 -28.62
CA ILE A 607 26.23 22.51 -29.46
C ILE A 607 26.63 21.25 -30.22
N GLY A 608 26.40 21.25 -31.54
CA GLY A 608 26.54 20.08 -32.42
C GLY A 608 25.25 19.27 -32.52
N GLY A 609 24.96 18.73 -33.71
CA GLY A 609 23.74 17.98 -34.04
C GLY A 609 24.00 16.52 -34.39
N ALA A 610 25.03 15.93 -33.79
CA ALA A 610 25.22 14.49 -33.79
C ALA A 610 24.09 13.78 -33.01
N PHE A 611 24.14 12.43 -33.01
CA PHE A 611 23.01 11.58 -32.61
C PHE A 611 22.51 11.86 -31.20
N TRP A 612 23.41 12.11 -30.25
CA TRP A 612 23.08 12.20 -28.83
C TRP A 612 22.37 13.52 -28.52
N ASN A 613 22.86 14.66 -29.03
CA ASN A 613 22.14 15.93 -28.90
C ASN A 613 20.78 15.89 -29.58
N ARG A 614 20.70 15.29 -30.79
CA ARG A 614 19.49 15.30 -31.61
C ARG A 614 18.38 14.38 -31.08
N TYR A 615 18.71 13.12 -30.77
CA TYR A 615 17.70 12.10 -30.48
C TYR A 615 17.60 11.69 -28.99
N GLU A 616 18.52 12.14 -28.14
CA GLU A 616 18.42 11.91 -26.68
C GLU A 616 18.27 13.22 -25.89
N GLN A 617 19.21 14.17 -26.05
CA GLN A 617 19.25 15.34 -25.17
C GLN A 617 18.18 16.38 -25.49
N ALA A 618 17.97 16.70 -26.77
CA ALA A 618 16.96 17.68 -27.19
C ALA A 618 15.53 17.30 -26.72
N PRO A 619 15.03 16.05 -26.94
CA PRO A 619 13.74 15.64 -26.39
C PRO A 619 13.67 15.75 -24.87
N ILE A 620 14.61 15.14 -24.13
CA ILE A 620 14.57 15.06 -22.66
C ILE A 620 14.67 16.45 -22.01
N LEU A 621 15.60 17.30 -22.47
CA LEU A 621 15.83 18.63 -21.92
C LEU A 621 14.76 19.66 -22.38
N SER A 622 13.95 19.35 -23.39
CA SER A 622 12.75 20.15 -23.72
C SER A 622 11.55 19.80 -22.81
N LEU A 623 11.50 18.59 -22.27
CA LEU A 623 10.49 18.14 -21.31
C LEU A 623 10.82 18.55 -19.86
N ASP A 624 12.11 18.58 -19.50
CA ASP A 624 12.55 18.91 -18.13
C ASP A 624 12.51 20.42 -17.85
N LYS A 625 11.43 20.86 -17.19
CA LYS A 625 11.18 22.25 -16.80
C LYS A 625 12.24 22.92 -15.91
N ARG A 626 13.26 22.20 -15.44
CA ARG A 626 14.42 22.79 -14.71
C ARG A 626 15.45 23.39 -15.67
N PHE A 627 15.39 23.02 -16.94
CA PHE A 627 16.20 23.59 -18.00
C PHE A 627 15.34 24.48 -18.90
N ARG A 628 16.01 25.32 -19.69
CA ARG A 628 15.40 25.95 -20.86
C ARG A 628 16.43 26.05 -21.97
N ILE A 629 16.16 25.39 -23.09
CA ILE A 629 17.00 25.52 -24.28
C ILE A 629 16.81 26.94 -24.81
N LYS A 630 17.92 27.65 -24.98
CA LYS A 630 17.97 29.06 -25.42
C LYS A 630 18.62 29.23 -26.78
N ALA A 631 19.55 28.35 -27.13
CA ALA A 631 20.25 28.42 -28.40
C ALA A 631 20.69 27.05 -28.90
N ILE A 632 20.87 26.93 -30.22
CA ILE A 632 21.47 25.80 -30.91
C ILE A 632 22.68 26.30 -31.71
N PHE A 633 23.81 25.61 -31.61
CA PHE A 633 24.95 25.74 -32.52
C PHE A 633 25.08 24.50 -33.41
N ALA A 634 25.31 24.71 -34.69
CA ALA A 634 25.66 23.65 -35.65
C ALA A 634 26.69 24.14 -36.67
N PHE A 635 27.31 23.23 -37.42
CA PHE A 635 28.24 23.60 -38.51
C PHE A 635 27.51 23.99 -39.81
N ASN A 636 26.28 23.53 -39.98
CA ASN A 636 25.41 23.84 -41.12
C ASN A 636 23.93 23.95 -40.69
N GLN A 637 23.09 24.49 -41.56
CA GLN A 637 21.66 24.73 -41.26
C GLN A 637 20.85 23.43 -41.09
N GLU A 638 21.10 22.41 -41.91
CA GLU A 638 20.39 21.12 -41.86
C GLU A 638 20.60 20.40 -40.52
N GLU A 639 21.81 20.49 -39.98
CA GLU A 639 22.17 20.00 -38.64
C GLU A 639 21.43 20.77 -37.54
N ALA A 640 21.34 22.10 -37.62
CA ALA A 640 20.61 22.92 -36.65
C ALA A 640 19.09 22.67 -36.68
N ASP A 641 18.49 22.69 -37.88
CA ASP A 641 17.07 22.41 -38.08
C ASP A 641 16.74 20.98 -37.65
N GLY A 642 17.68 20.05 -37.87
CA GLY A 642 17.62 18.68 -37.42
C GLY A 642 17.52 18.53 -35.91
N ILE A 643 18.23 19.34 -35.11
CA ILE A 643 18.07 19.40 -33.65
C ILE A 643 16.75 20.09 -33.29
N LYS A 644 16.46 21.24 -33.91
CA LYS A 644 15.33 22.11 -33.55
C LYS A 644 13.97 21.43 -33.76
N LYS A 645 13.88 20.48 -34.70
CA LYS A 645 12.70 19.66 -34.96
C LYS A 645 12.35 18.71 -33.81
N GLU A 646 13.33 18.24 -33.04
CA GLU A 646 13.13 17.24 -31.97
C GLU A 646 12.84 17.90 -30.59
N LEU A 647 12.63 19.22 -30.56
CA LEU A 647 12.22 19.99 -29.38
C LEU A 647 10.69 20.04 -29.24
N GLN A 648 10.17 19.79 -28.02
CA GLN A 648 8.74 19.97 -27.75
C GLN A 648 8.31 21.45 -27.76
N ASP A 649 9.20 22.34 -27.33
CA ASP A 649 9.07 23.81 -27.45
C ASP A 649 10.34 24.37 -28.10
N ALA A 650 10.16 25.11 -29.19
CA ALA A 650 11.22 25.74 -29.96
C ALA A 650 11.08 27.28 -30.00
N GLU A 651 10.15 27.85 -29.23
CA GLU A 651 9.87 29.29 -29.20
C GLU A 651 10.94 30.05 -28.40
N GLY A 652 11.56 31.05 -29.04
CA GLY A 652 12.70 31.76 -28.47
C GLY A 652 13.98 30.93 -28.37
N VAL A 653 14.12 29.88 -29.19
CA VAL A 653 15.38 29.14 -29.39
C VAL A 653 16.12 29.70 -30.60
N ASP A 654 17.19 30.43 -30.32
CA ASP A 654 18.05 31.08 -31.33
C ASP A 654 18.96 30.06 -32.03
N VAL A 655 19.26 30.26 -33.31
CA VAL A 655 20.06 29.31 -34.12
C VAL A 655 21.33 29.98 -34.64
N TYR A 656 22.47 29.36 -34.38
CA TYR A 656 23.82 29.81 -34.74
C TYR A 656 24.48 28.77 -35.65
N VAL A 657 24.95 29.18 -36.82
CA VAL A 657 25.50 28.29 -37.84
C VAL A 657 26.91 28.71 -38.26
N GLY A 658 27.84 27.76 -38.17
CA GLY A 658 29.21 27.90 -38.63
C GLY A 658 30.14 28.64 -37.65
N ASN A 659 31.44 28.35 -37.78
CA ASN A 659 32.46 28.66 -36.77
C ASN A 659 32.58 30.14 -36.35
N ALA A 660 32.13 31.09 -37.18
CA ALA A 660 32.14 32.51 -36.83
C ALA A 660 31.13 32.83 -35.70
N GLN A 661 29.92 32.30 -35.81
CA GLN A 661 28.80 32.57 -34.89
C GLN A 661 28.92 31.82 -33.56
N PHE A 662 29.88 30.89 -33.44
CA PHE A 662 30.15 30.15 -32.21
C PHE A 662 30.51 31.06 -31.02
N PHE A 663 31.33 32.09 -31.27
CA PHE A 663 31.77 33.02 -30.22
C PHE A 663 30.61 33.90 -29.72
N ASP A 664 29.71 34.30 -30.61
CA ASP A 664 28.52 35.08 -30.26
C ASP A 664 27.60 34.30 -29.31
N LEU A 665 27.43 32.99 -29.54
CA LEU A 665 26.66 32.10 -28.66
C LEU A 665 27.31 31.94 -27.28
N ILE A 666 28.60 31.59 -27.20
CA ILE A 666 29.22 31.30 -25.89
C ILE A 666 29.39 32.55 -25.01
N ASN A 667 29.46 33.74 -25.61
CA ASN A 667 29.54 35.00 -24.88
C ASN A 667 28.19 35.48 -24.30
N ARG A 668 27.06 34.86 -24.67
CA ARG A 668 25.74 35.23 -24.14
C ARG A 668 25.67 35.09 -22.62
N THR A 669 25.32 36.18 -21.93
CA THR A 669 25.16 36.17 -20.47
C THR A 669 23.90 35.43 -20.00
N ASP A 670 22.88 35.29 -20.85
CA ASP A 670 21.64 34.57 -20.51
C ASP A 670 21.78 33.03 -20.58
N ILE A 671 22.89 32.50 -21.10
CA ILE A 671 23.17 31.06 -21.17
C ILE A 671 24.13 30.68 -20.05
N HIS A 672 23.76 29.68 -19.24
CA HIS A 672 24.55 29.22 -18.09
C HIS A 672 25.46 28.03 -18.47
N ALA A 673 24.98 27.16 -19.36
CA ALA A 673 25.64 25.90 -19.66
C ALA A 673 25.44 25.42 -21.11
N CYS A 674 26.28 24.49 -21.56
CA CYS A 674 26.28 23.96 -22.91
C CYS A 674 26.26 22.43 -22.91
N VAL A 675 25.40 21.81 -23.73
CA VAL A 675 25.38 20.37 -23.98
C VAL A 675 26.06 20.13 -25.32
N VAL A 676 27.23 19.50 -25.29
CA VAL A 676 28.19 19.50 -26.41
C VAL A 676 28.35 18.10 -27.00
N ASP A 677 27.84 17.92 -28.21
CA ASP A 677 27.89 16.68 -28.99
C ASP A 677 28.63 16.93 -30.31
N LEU A 678 29.97 16.96 -30.22
CA LEU A 678 30.86 17.27 -31.32
C LEU A 678 31.81 16.09 -31.59
N HIS A 679 32.26 15.95 -32.83
CA HIS A 679 33.29 14.98 -33.17
C HIS A 679 34.59 15.25 -32.40
N HIS A 680 35.24 14.20 -31.90
CA HIS A 680 36.33 14.28 -30.91
C HIS A 680 37.46 15.26 -31.22
N LYS A 681 37.88 15.34 -32.49
CA LYS A 681 38.96 16.24 -32.97
C LYS A 681 38.60 17.73 -32.84
N LEU A 682 37.32 18.04 -32.64
CA LEU A 682 36.79 19.39 -32.41
C LEU A 682 36.59 19.64 -30.90
N VAL A 683 36.11 18.64 -30.14
CA VAL A 683 35.84 18.72 -28.69
C VAL A 683 37.00 19.34 -27.91
N SER A 684 38.24 18.90 -28.14
CA SER A 684 39.44 19.41 -27.48
C SER A 684 39.76 20.89 -27.77
N SER A 685 39.22 21.45 -28.87
CA SER A 685 39.39 22.87 -29.25
C SER A 685 38.18 23.75 -28.90
N TYR A 686 37.01 23.15 -28.70
CA TYR A 686 35.76 23.85 -28.39
C TYR A 686 35.50 23.94 -26.88
N LEU A 687 35.65 22.85 -26.11
CA LEU A 687 35.37 22.85 -24.66
C LEU A 687 36.21 23.87 -23.87
N PRO A 688 37.54 24.05 -24.10
CA PRO A 688 38.31 25.07 -23.39
C PRO A 688 37.79 26.50 -23.62
N ARG A 689 37.20 26.79 -24.79
CA ARG A 689 36.60 28.09 -25.10
C ARG A 689 35.28 28.30 -24.35
N ILE A 690 34.46 27.25 -24.26
CA ILE A 690 33.20 27.25 -23.51
C ILE A 690 33.47 27.46 -22.01
N TRP A 691 34.51 26.81 -21.47
CA TRP A 691 34.96 27.00 -20.09
C TRP A 691 35.55 28.41 -19.86
N ALA A 692 36.35 28.93 -20.80
CA ALA A 692 36.86 30.31 -20.73
C ALA A 692 35.74 31.37 -20.79
N ALA A 693 34.63 31.09 -21.48
CA ALA A 693 33.40 31.91 -21.46
C ALA A 693 32.54 31.70 -20.19
N GLY A 694 33.07 31.00 -19.17
CA GLY A 694 32.46 30.84 -17.85
C GLY A 694 31.29 29.85 -17.78
N LYS A 695 31.08 29.02 -18.81
CA LYS A 695 29.94 28.12 -18.96
C LYS A 695 30.23 26.71 -18.44
N HIS A 696 29.22 26.10 -17.81
CA HIS A 696 29.25 24.69 -17.43
C HIS A 696 29.00 23.79 -18.66
N THR A 697 29.45 22.53 -18.64
CA THR A 697 29.32 21.64 -19.81
C THR A 697 28.80 20.24 -19.47
N LEU A 698 27.93 19.71 -20.33
CA LEU A 698 27.54 18.29 -20.38
C LEU A 698 28.00 17.71 -21.72
N THR A 699 28.53 16.48 -21.72
CA THR A 699 29.04 15.81 -22.93
C THR A 699 28.69 14.33 -22.92
N PRO A 700 28.78 13.62 -24.08
CA PRO A 700 29.03 12.18 -24.09
C PRO A 700 30.31 11.83 -23.33
N SER A 701 30.48 10.56 -22.98
CA SER A 701 31.71 10.02 -22.38
C SER A 701 32.96 10.36 -23.22
N PRO A 702 34.07 10.83 -22.61
CA PRO A 702 35.31 11.11 -23.32
C PRO A 702 35.95 9.86 -23.93
N PHE A 703 35.54 8.65 -23.52
CA PHE A 703 36.06 7.40 -24.09
C PHE A 703 35.43 7.06 -25.44
N VAL A 704 34.25 7.61 -25.80
CA VAL A 704 33.60 7.45 -27.14
C VAL A 704 34.48 7.99 -28.29
N PHE A 705 35.52 8.74 -27.93
CA PHE A 705 36.21 9.70 -28.79
C PHE A 705 37.65 9.31 -29.13
N SER A 706 38.43 8.85 -28.13
CA SER A 706 39.72 8.13 -28.20
C SER A 706 40.50 8.40 -26.90
N GLY A 707 41.37 7.47 -26.48
CA GLY A 707 42.17 7.62 -25.26
C GLY A 707 43.03 8.89 -25.26
N ARG A 708 43.61 9.24 -26.41
CA ARG A 708 44.38 10.48 -26.59
C ARG A 708 43.52 11.74 -26.49
N ALA A 709 42.34 11.78 -27.12
CA ALA A 709 41.44 12.93 -26.99
C ALA A 709 40.94 13.11 -25.54
N ALA A 710 40.70 12.00 -24.83
CA ALA A 710 40.37 12.00 -23.41
C ALA A 710 41.53 12.56 -22.55
N GLN A 711 42.78 12.19 -22.86
CA GLN A 711 43.99 12.70 -22.19
C GLN A 711 44.21 14.20 -22.42
N GLU A 712 44.12 14.66 -23.67
CA GLU A 712 44.22 16.07 -24.02
C GLU A 712 43.11 16.90 -23.32
N LEU A 713 41.89 16.36 -23.23
CA LEU A 713 40.77 17.03 -22.57
C LEU A 713 40.92 17.05 -21.03
N ALA A 714 41.40 15.95 -20.42
CA ALA A 714 41.71 15.86 -19.01
C ALA A 714 42.79 16.87 -18.57
N TYR A 715 43.82 17.06 -19.39
CA TYR A 715 44.85 18.09 -19.14
C TYR A 715 44.25 19.50 -19.19
N ASN A 716 43.47 19.81 -20.22
CA ASN A 716 42.79 21.10 -20.36
C ASN A 716 41.76 21.38 -19.24
N GLN A 717 41.09 20.35 -18.70
CA GLN A 717 40.22 20.47 -17.53
C GLN A 717 41.01 20.92 -16.30
N ARG A 718 42.20 20.36 -16.04
CA ARG A 718 43.03 20.75 -14.88
C ARG A 718 43.43 22.23 -14.95
N ALA A 719 43.77 22.73 -16.14
CA ALA A 719 44.12 24.13 -16.34
C ALA A 719 42.93 25.09 -16.12
N ASN A 720 41.77 24.80 -16.70
CA ASN A 720 40.65 25.76 -16.76
C ASN A 720 39.60 25.59 -15.64
N ILE A 721 39.29 24.35 -15.25
CA ILE A 721 38.22 24.04 -14.27
C ILE A 721 38.80 23.92 -12.85
N LEU A 722 39.90 23.19 -12.64
CA LEU A 722 40.49 23.06 -11.30
C LEU A 722 41.21 24.36 -10.86
N GLY A 723 41.74 25.13 -11.81
CA GLY A 723 42.32 26.45 -11.54
C GLY A 723 41.31 27.51 -11.09
N SER A 724 40.04 27.39 -11.52
CA SER A 724 38.95 28.32 -11.17
C SER A 724 38.08 27.86 -10.00
N GLY A 725 37.78 26.55 -9.88
CA GLY A 725 36.97 25.98 -8.80
C GLY A 725 35.45 26.21 -8.91
N ASP A 726 35.04 27.04 -9.88
CA ASP A 726 33.68 27.60 -10.06
C ASP A 726 32.97 27.11 -11.33
N LEU A 727 33.55 26.13 -12.02
CA LEU A 727 33.01 25.51 -13.24
C LEU A 727 32.74 24.02 -13.01
N SER A 728 31.78 23.46 -13.76
CA SER A 728 31.52 22.03 -13.77
C SER A 728 31.44 21.49 -15.19
N TRP A 729 32.04 20.31 -15.38
CA TRP A 729 31.88 19.46 -16.55
C TRP A 729 31.41 18.10 -16.06
N CYS A 730 30.30 17.61 -16.62
CA CYS A 730 29.81 16.24 -16.45
C CYS A 730 29.88 15.53 -17.82
N ALA A 731 30.25 14.24 -17.82
CA ALA A 731 30.27 13.42 -19.01
C ALA A 731 29.43 12.16 -18.77
N VAL A 732 28.48 11.88 -19.66
CA VAL A 732 27.51 10.81 -19.50
C VAL A 732 28.10 9.47 -19.98
N GLU A 733 28.15 8.48 -19.09
CA GLU A 733 28.63 7.13 -19.39
C GLU A 733 27.68 6.08 -18.79
N PRO A 734 27.05 5.20 -19.61
CA PRO A 734 26.11 4.19 -19.09
C PRO A 734 26.80 3.14 -18.20
N PHE A 735 28.08 2.86 -18.45
CA PHE A 735 28.88 1.88 -17.72
C PHE A 735 29.46 2.41 -16.39
N ARG A 736 28.81 3.38 -15.74
CA ARG A 736 29.42 4.12 -14.62
C ARG A 736 28.40 4.54 -13.56
N GLN A 737 28.06 3.61 -12.66
CA GLN A 737 27.14 3.80 -11.54
C GLN A 737 27.90 3.56 -10.20
N PRO A 738 28.20 4.60 -9.40
CA PRO A 738 28.94 4.48 -8.14
C PRO A 738 28.33 3.49 -7.14
N GLU A 739 27.00 3.39 -7.12
CA GLU A 739 26.21 2.47 -6.29
C GLU A 739 26.48 1.01 -6.68
N ALA A 740 26.59 0.72 -7.98
CA ALA A 740 26.95 -0.61 -8.47
C ALA A 740 28.40 -0.99 -8.13
N PHE A 741 29.33 -0.02 -8.17
CA PHE A 741 30.70 -0.24 -7.70
C PHE A 741 30.77 -0.47 -6.18
N ALA A 742 29.95 0.23 -5.39
CA ALA A 742 29.88 0.05 -3.93
C ALA A 742 29.29 -1.32 -3.55
N GLU A 743 28.19 -1.74 -4.18
CA GLU A 743 27.56 -3.05 -3.99
C GLU A 743 28.49 -4.18 -4.46
N ALA A 744 29.13 -4.06 -5.62
CA ALA A 744 30.11 -5.02 -6.11
C ALA A 744 31.32 -5.14 -5.15
N LYS A 745 31.84 -4.02 -4.63
CA LYS A 745 32.90 -4.02 -3.60
C LYS A 745 32.47 -4.70 -2.29
N MET A 746 31.23 -4.47 -1.85
CA MET A 746 30.69 -5.13 -0.66
C MET A 746 30.60 -6.65 -0.85
N ARG A 747 30.13 -7.10 -2.02
CA ARG A 747 30.05 -8.52 -2.39
C ARG A 747 31.42 -9.17 -2.50
N LEU A 748 32.39 -8.52 -3.14
CA LEU A 748 33.76 -9.03 -3.20
C LEU A 748 34.40 -9.15 -1.82
N ALA A 749 34.20 -8.18 -0.93
CA ALA A 749 34.71 -8.26 0.44
C ALA A 749 34.14 -9.49 1.21
N ALA A 750 32.87 -9.84 0.98
CA ALA A 750 32.29 -11.08 1.51
C ALA A 750 32.88 -12.34 0.84
N LEU A 751 32.97 -12.36 -0.49
CA LEU A 751 33.48 -13.48 -1.29
C LEU A 751 35.00 -13.74 -1.11
N GLY A 752 35.75 -12.79 -0.57
CA GLY A 752 37.17 -12.94 -0.25
C GLY A 752 38.11 -12.45 -1.34
N ILE A 753 39.33 -12.98 -1.37
CA ILE A 753 40.38 -12.52 -2.28
C ILE A 753 40.01 -12.93 -3.72
N PRO A 754 40.01 -12.00 -4.71
CA PRO A 754 39.87 -12.36 -6.11
C PRO A 754 41.02 -13.24 -6.59
N VAL A 755 40.68 -14.36 -7.23
CA VAL A 755 41.61 -15.38 -7.75
C VAL A 755 41.74 -15.28 -9.27
N SER A 756 40.65 -14.96 -9.98
CA SER A 756 40.71 -14.67 -11.42
C SER A 756 39.56 -13.78 -11.91
N VAL A 757 39.75 -13.18 -13.08
CA VAL A 757 38.79 -12.30 -13.75
C VAL A 757 38.62 -12.75 -15.21
N SER A 758 37.37 -12.79 -15.69
CA SER A 758 36.97 -13.08 -17.07
C SER A 758 35.93 -12.06 -17.55
N ILE A 759 35.92 -11.72 -18.85
CA ILE A 759 34.97 -10.78 -19.47
C ILE A 759 34.42 -11.39 -20.77
N TYR A 760 33.13 -11.20 -21.03
CA TYR A 760 32.37 -11.80 -22.13
C TYR A 760 31.40 -10.80 -22.79
N GLY A 761 31.29 -10.79 -24.12
CA GLY A 761 30.31 -9.99 -24.88
C GLY A 761 30.09 -10.54 -26.31
N THR A 762 29.14 -10.00 -27.09
CA THR A 762 28.70 -10.57 -28.39
C THR A 762 28.62 -9.56 -29.55
N PHE A 763 29.02 -9.95 -30.78
CA PHE A 763 29.24 -9.00 -31.90
C PHE A 763 28.24 -9.10 -33.03
N ASN A 764 27.82 -7.93 -33.51
CA ASN A 764 27.25 -7.76 -34.84
C ASN A 764 28.13 -6.80 -35.67
N PRO A 765 29.08 -7.30 -36.48
CA PRO A 765 29.89 -6.47 -37.40
C PRO A 765 29.06 -5.68 -38.42
N PHE A 766 27.77 -6.04 -38.56
CA PHE A 766 26.83 -5.51 -39.55
C PHE A 766 25.65 -4.76 -38.89
N GLY A 767 25.66 -4.62 -37.56
CA GLY A 767 24.60 -3.96 -36.77
C GLY A 767 24.64 -2.44 -36.93
N ARG A 768 23.98 -1.92 -37.98
CA ARG A 768 23.86 -0.49 -38.34
C ARG A 768 25.08 0.36 -37.93
N VAL A 769 26.25 -0.01 -38.44
CA VAL A 769 27.48 0.79 -38.28
C VAL A 769 27.33 2.10 -39.08
N TRP A 770 26.84 3.14 -38.41
CA TRP A 770 26.56 4.46 -39.00
C TRP A 770 27.85 5.19 -39.39
N HIS A 771 28.42 4.84 -40.56
CA HIS A 771 29.49 5.57 -41.24
C HIS A 771 30.67 5.94 -40.32
N SER A 772 31.05 4.99 -39.45
CA SER A 772 32.17 5.10 -38.52
C SER A 772 33.46 5.48 -39.26
N GLN A 773 34.03 6.64 -38.94
CA GLN A 773 35.39 7.00 -39.36
C GLN A 773 36.48 6.30 -38.53
N TYR A 774 36.09 5.53 -37.51
CA TYR A 774 36.99 4.79 -36.63
C TYR A 774 37.40 3.47 -37.26
N SER A 775 38.66 3.09 -37.07
CA SER A 775 39.12 1.72 -37.31
C SER A 775 38.50 0.76 -36.29
N THR A 776 38.37 -0.52 -36.67
CA THR A 776 37.96 -1.58 -35.73
C THR A 776 38.85 -1.60 -34.49
N THR A 777 40.16 -1.37 -34.66
CA THR A 777 41.13 -1.30 -33.56
C THR A 777 40.75 -0.22 -32.55
N GLU A 778 40.45 1.01 -32.98
CA GLU A 778 40.07 2.10 -32.08
C GLU A 778 38.77 1.80 -31.31
N ALA A 779 37.79 1.18 -31.95
CA ALA A 779 36.55 0.75 -31.27
C ALA A 779 36.82 -0.32 -30.19
N LEU A 780 37.65 -1.32 -30.50
CA LEU A 780 38.08 -2.36 -29.55
C LEU A 780 38.85 -1.76 -28.36
N SER A 781 39.72 -0.77 -28.61
CA SER A 781 40.46 -0.04 -27.57
C SER A 781 39.55 0.70 -26.60
N ILE A 782 38.46 1.30 -27.11
CA ILE A 782 37.50 2.07 -26.32
C ILE A 782 36.72 1.16 -25.36
N GLU A 783 36.24 0.01 -25.85
CA GLU A 783 35.57 -0.99 -25.00
C GLU A 783 36.53 -1.58 -23.95
N LEU A 784 37.79 -1.88 -24.32
CA LEU A 784 38.79 -2.35 -23.36
C LEU A 784 39.05 -1.33 -22.24
N MET A 785 39.16 -0.03 -22.57
CA MET A 785 39.29 1.02 -21.56
C MET A 785 38.08 1.09 -20.62
N ARG A 786 36.85 0.95 -21.15
CA ARG A 786 35.63 0.91 -20.32
C ARG A 786 35.67 -0.23 -19.30
N TYR A 787 36.06 -1.43 -19.72
CA TYR A 787 36.17 -2.57 -18.80
C TYR A 787 37.28 -2.39 -17.75
N LEU A 788 38.40 -1.75 -18.10
CA LEU A 788 39.46 -1.42 -17.13
C LEU A 788 39.02 -0.35 -16.12
N VAL A 789 38.19 0.63 -16.51
CA VAL A 789 37.56 1.59 -15.59
C VAL A 789 36.64 0.87 -14.60
N VAL A 790 35.83 -0.08 -15.08
CA VAL A 790 34.94 -0.90 -14.23
C VAL A 790 35.76 -1.76 -13.26
N LEU A 791 36.80 -2.44 -13.72
CA LEU A 791 37.70 -3.22 -12.87
C LEU A 791 38.38 -2.36 -11.80
N LYS A 792 38.93 -1.19 -12.16
CA LYS A 792 39.51 -0.23 -11.20
C LYS A 792 38.47 0.33 -10.22
N GLY A 793 37.21 0.45 -10.67
CA GLY A 793 36.06 0.82 -9.85
C GLY A 793 35.65 -0.26 -8.84
N VAL A 794 35.92 -1.54 -9.11
CA VAL A 794 35.42 -2.71 -8.36
C VAL A 794 36.51 -3.41 -7.54
N LEU A 795 37.76 -3.48 -8.01
CA LEU A 795 38.91 -4.09 -7.33
C LEU A 795 39.65 -3.10 -6.41
N ASN A 796 40.77 -3.55 -5.83
CA ASN A 796 41.70 -2.72 -5.05
C ASN A 796 42.94 -2.32 -5.89
N GLU A 797 43.65 -1.26 -5.48
CA GLU A 797 44.75 -0.69 -6.27
C GLU A 797 45.95 -1.64 -6.43
N ALA A 798 46.30 -2.44 -5.43
CA ALA A 798 47.43 -3.38 -5.50
C ALA A 798 47.17 -4.52 -6.51
N LEU A 799 45.94 -5.07 -6.52
CA LEU A 799 45.52 -6.07 -7.49
C LEU A 799 45.47 -5.49 -8.91
N MET A 800 45.01 -4.24 -9.07
CA MET A 800 45.06 -3.53 -10.35
C MET A 800 46.50 -3.29 -10.83
N GLN A 801 47.41 -2.88 -9.95
CA GLN A 801 48.83 -2.69 -10.29
C GLN A 801 49.48 -4.00 -10.77
N SER A 802 49.19 -5.12 -10.12
CA SER A 802 49.71 -6.43 -10.52
C SER A 802 49.14 -6.91 -11.86
N ILE A 803 47.82 -6.76 -12.09
CA ILE A 803 47.19 -7.02 -13.39
C ILE A 803 47.87 -6.17 -14.49
N CYS A 804 48.17 -4.89 -14.22
CA CYS A 804 48.88 -4.02 -15.15
C CYS A 804 50.35 -4.44 -15.38
N ALA A 805 51.02 -5.04 -14.38
CA ALA A 805 52.39 -5.54 -14.50
C ALA A 805 52.47 -6.85 -15.29
N GLU A 806 51.55 -7.80 -15.08
CA GLU A 806 51.47 -9.07 -15.82
C GLU A 806 51.29 -8.83 -17.34
N PHE A 807 50.51 -7.79 -17.71
CA PHE A 807 50.38 -7.29 -19.08
C PHE A 807 51.65 -6.68 -19.69
N GLN A 808 52.65 -6.30 -18.87
CA GLN A 808 53.94 -5.76 -19.32
C GLN A 808 55.02 -6.84 -19.38
N GLU A 809 55.08 -7.74 -18.40
CA GLU A 809 56.07 -8.83 -18.36
C GLU A 809 55.88 -9.86 -19.46
N THR A 810 54.63 -10.21 -19.78
CA THR A 810 54.29 -11.14 -20.88
C THR A 810 54.78 -10.67 -22.27
N ASN A 811 55.19 -9.41 -22.40
CA ASN A 811 55.77 -8.85 -23.62
C ASN A 811 57.31 -8.86 -23.66
N GLN A 812 58.01 -9.08 -22.53
CA GLN A 812 59.48 -9.03 -22.48
C GLN A 812 60.16 -10.34 -22.94
N GLY A 813 59.38 -11.39 -23.21
CA GLY A 813 59.88 -12.72 -23.61
C GLY A 813 60.20 -12.92 -25.10
N CYS A 814 59.99 -11.93 -25.98
CA CYS A 814 60.20 -12.06 -27.43
C CYS A 814 61.48 -11.35 -27.93
N THR A 815 62.64 -11.94 -27.65
CA THR A 815 63.92 -11.50 -28.22
C THR A 815 64.09 -11.98 -29.67
N ILE A 816 63.87 -11.08 -30.63
CA ILE A 816 64.32 -11.29 -32.02
C ILE A 816 65.86 -11.15 -32.05
N PRO A 817 66.61 -12.13 -32.61
CA PRO A 817 68.07 -12.04 -32.67
C PRO A 817 68.54 -10.91 -33.60
N PRO A 818 69.66 -10.23 -33.29
CA PRO A 818 70.07 -9.03 -34.01
C PRO A 818 70.56 -9.33 -35.43
N ILE A 819 70.01 -8.59 -36.40
CA ILE A 819 70.54 -8.49 -37.77
C ILE A 819 71.32 -7.17 -37.86
N PRO A 820 72.59 -7.15 -38.33
CA PRO A 820 73.45 -5.99 -38.21
C PRO A 820 73.08 -4.84 -39.17
N ILE A 821 73.35 -3.61 -38.74
CA ILE A 821 73.17 -2.38 -39.53
C ILE A 821 74.45 -2.06 -40.33
N PRO A 822 74.34 -1.78 -41.63
CA PRO A 822 75.36 -1.05 -42.37
C PRO A 822 74.77 0.16 -43.14
N GLY A 823 75.04 1.38 -42.66
CA GLY A 823 75.18 2.55 -43.53
C GLY A 823 74.16 3.70 -43.42
N MET A 824 74.73 4.92 -43.40
CA MET A 824 74.14 6.22 -43.76
C MET A 824 73.09 6.83 -42.80
N SER A 825 72.72 8.10 -43.06
CA SER A 825 72.68 9.13 -42.02
C SER A 825 71.62 10.23 -42.19
N SER A 826 71.65 11.21 -41.28
CA SER A 826 70.57 12.15 -40.94
C SER A 826 70.27 13.30 -41.94
N SER A 827 70.07 13.02 -43.24
CA SER A 827 69.91 14.09 -44.26
C SER A 827 68.50 14.32 -44.83
N ASP A 828 67.63 13.31 -44.92
CA ASP A 828 66.56 13.32 -45.95
C ASP A 828 65.13 13.68 -45.48
N ILE A 829 64.95 14.23 -44.27
CA ILE A 829 63.64 14.72 -43.80
C ILE A 829 63.32 16.10 -44.43
N LYS A 830 63.08 16.16 -45.75
CA LYS A 830 62.71 17.43 -46.42
C LYS A 830 61.94 17.36 -47.74
N LEU A 831 61.06 16.37 -47.98
CA LEU A 831 60.23 16.38 -49.21
C LEU A 831 58.84 15.72 -49.09
N LEU A 832 57.98 16.31 -48.26
CA LEU A 832 56.52 16.16 -48.37
C LEU A 832 55.84 17.54 -48.29
N ARG A 833 55.72 18.20 -49.44
CA ARG A 833 54.83 19.34 -49.65
C ARG A 833 54.22 19.26 -51.05
N ASP A 834 52.92 19.53 -51.09
CA ASP A 834 52.11 19.91 -52.24
C ASP A 834 51.76 18.85 -53.31
N ASN A 835 50.55 19.03 -53.87
CA ASN A 835 49.90 18.37 -55.01
C ASN A 835 49.40 16.91 -54.86
N THR A 836 48.40 16.47 -55.63
CA THR A 836 46.94 16.79 -55.67
C THR A 836 46.28 16.08 -56.87
N LYS A 837 45.14 15.41 -56.62
CA LYS A 837 44.00 15.16 -57.57
C LYS A 837 44.13 14.11 -58.71
N PRO A 838 42.99 13.64 -59.31
CA PRO A 838 42.84 12.23 -59.76
C PRO A 838 42.15 12.00 -61.14
N SER A 839 41.86 10.72 -61.46
CA SER A 839 40.85 10.21 -62.44
C SER A 839 40.31 8.84 -61.94
N THR A 840 39.08 8.31 -62.11
CA THR A 840 38.03 8.32 -63.17
C THR A 840 38.40 7.50 -64.42
N THR A 841 37.53 6.83 -65.21
CA THR A 841 36.12 6.35 -65.14
C THR A 841 36.11 4.81 -65.43
N THR A 842 35.04 3.98 -65.60
CA THR A 842 33.55 3.93 -65.40
C THR A 842 33.20 2.40 -65.17
N ASP A 843 32.06 1.69 -65.42
CA ASP A 843 30.71 1.89 -66.03
C ASP A 843 29.70 0.73 -65.67
N GLY A 844 28.41 0.85 -66.05
CA GLY A 844 27.62 -0.23 -66.70
C GLY A 844 26.65 -1.20 -65.96
N SER A 845 25.32 -0.94 -66.06
CA SER A 845 24.19 -1.89 -66.37
C SER A 845 23.89 -3.16 -65.50
N SER A 846 22.71 -3.82 -65.51
CA SER A 846 21.29 -3.47 -65.77
C SER A 846 20.34 -4.68 -65.45
N THR A 847 19.02 -4.48 -65.60
CA THR A 847 17.92 -5.49 -65.73
C THR A 847 17.43 -6.26 -64.47
N SER A 848 16.20 -6.79 -64.60
CA SER A 848 15.28 -7.28 -63.55
C SER A 848 14.85 -8.73 -63.81
N ASN A 849 13.69 -9.15 -63.25
CA ASN A 849 13.01 -10.46 -63.41
C ASN A 849 13.69 -11.57 -62.58
N ASP A 850 13.06 -12.37 -61.70
CA ASP A 850 11.85 -13.23 -61.72
C ASP A 850 12.37 -14.62 -61.24
N ALA A 851 11.64 -15.55 -60.64
CA ALA A 851 10.34 -15.54 -59.93
C ALA A 851 10.30 -16.81 -59.03
N ASP A 852 9.21 -17.01 -58.27
CA ASP A 852 9.01 -18.17 -57.37
C ASP A 852 8.98 -19.55 -58.06
N ALA A 853 9.38 -20.59 -57.31
CA ALA A 853 9.03 -21.99 -57.59
C ALA A 853 8.95 -22.86 -56.31
N ALA A 854 7.72 -23.10 -55.83
CA ALA A 854 7.22 -24.18 -54.94
C ALA A 854 8.11 -24.80 -53.82
N GLY A 855 7.62 -25.07 -52.60
CA GLY A 855 6.24 -25.09 -52.09
C GLY A 855 5.79 -26.49 -51.62
N LYS A 856 6.21 -26.92 -50.41
CA LYS A 856 5.71 -28.14 -49.74
C LYS A 856 5.72 -28.05 -48.21
N GLY A 857 4.61 -28.44 -47.58
CA GLY A 857 4.52 -29.13 -46.26
C GLY A 857 5.14 -28.49 -45.01
N PRO A 858 4.35 -27.93 -44.07
CA PRO A 858 4.87 -27.35 -42.83
C PRO A 858 5.03 -28.39 -41.69
N ALA A 859 6.14 -29.14 -41.66
CA ALA A 859 6.78 -29.68 -40.44
C ALA A 859 7.99 -30.59 -40.73
N THR A 860 9.23 -30.13 -40.48
CA THR A 860 10.37 -30.93 -39.96
C THR A 860 11.64 -30.09 -39.78
N LEU A 861 12.51 -30.55 -38.86
CA LEU A 861 13.91 -30.15 -38.58
C LEU A 861 14.50 -28.88 -39.23
N GLY A 862 14.66 -27.83 -38.41
CA GLY A 862 15.59 -26.74 -38.69
C GLY A 862 17.04 -27.10 -38.33
N ILE A 863 17.83 -27.52 -39.31
CA ILE A 863 19.31 -27.62 -39.21
C ILE A 863 19.90 -26.24 -39.55
N PRO A 864 20.93 -25.74 -38.82
CA PRO A 864 21.09 -24.30 -38.63
C PRO A 864 21.75 -23.56 -39.79
N LYS A 865 21.21 -22.39 -40.13
CA LYS A 865 21.99 -21.33 -40.79
C LYS A 865 22.99 -20.79 -39.76
N GLN A 866 24.27 -21.07 -39.98
CA GLN A 866 25.34 -20.68 -39.06
C GLN A 866 25.55 -19.16 -39.06
N GLY A 867 24.93 -18.48 -38.10
CA GLY A 867 25.53 -17.28 -37.51
C GLY A 867 26.82 -17.70 -36.80
N GLY A 868 27.95 -17.55 -37.48
CA GLY A 868 29.25 -18.02 -36.99
C GLY A 868 29.82 -17.14 -35.87
N THR A 869 29.32 -17.31 -34.65
CA THR A 869 29.84 -16.61 -33.46
C THR A 869 31.29 -17.03 -33.20
N LEU A 870 32.23 -16.11 -33.41
CA LEU A 870 33.63 -16.25 -33.00
C LEU A 870 33.75 -16.00 -31.50
N SER A 871 33.88 -17.07 -30.73
CA SER A 871 34.00 -17.04 -29.26
C SER A 871 35.45 -17.21 -28.80
N GLY A 872 35.88 -16.39 -27.83
CA GLY A 872 37.17 -16.47 -27.14
C GLY A 872 37.03 -16.02 -25.69
N VAL A 873 37.88 -16.52 -24.80
CA VAL A 873 37.77 -16.33 -23.34
C VAL A 873 39.12 -15.91 -22.75
N PHE A 874 39.11 -14.90 -21.89
CA PHE A 874 40.25 -14.52 -21.05
C PHE A 874 40.18 -15.12 -19.65
N ARG A 875 41.36 -15.25 -19.01
CA ARG A 875 41.52 -15.38 -17.57
C ARG A 875 42.78 -14.62 -17.13
N LEU A 876 42.66 -13.70 -16.18
CA LEU A 876 43.79 -13.15 -15.41
C LEU A 876 44.02 -14.03 -14.16
N THR A 877 45.27 -14.29 -13.76
CA THR A 877 45.58 -15.28 -12.69
C THR A 877 46.76 -14.85 -11.82
N HIS A 878 46.51 -14.29 -10.64
CA HIS A 878 47.58 -13.75 -9.79
C HIS A 878 48.31 -14.84 -8.97
N LEU A 879 49.64 -14.91 -9.08
CA LEU A 879 50.51 -15.72 -8.20
C LEU A 879 50.63 -15.09 -6.80
N VAL A 880 50.33 -15.84 -5.74
CA VAL A 880 50.58 -15.37 -4.36
C VAL A 880 51.99 -15.79 -3.93
N GLU A 881 52.98 -14.93 -4.14
CA GLU A 881 54.26 -15.07 -3.43
C GLU A 881 54.08 -14.71 -1.95
N GLY A 882 54.27 -15.69 -1.07
CA GLY A 882 54.03 -15.55 0.37
C GLY A 882 55.26 -15.03 1.12
N GLY A 883 55.15 -13.85 1.73
CA GLY A 883 56.16 -13.33 2.66
C GLY A 883 55.79 -13.57 4.13
N GLY A 884 56.58 -14.39 4.86
CA GLY A 884 56.50 -14.44 6.34
C GLY A 884 56.72 -15.79 7.01
N SER A 885 57.98 -16.22 7.14
CA SER A 885 58.57 -17.00 8.25
C SER A 885 57.68 -17.92 9.14
N GLY A 886 58.00 -19.22 9.20
CA GLY A 886 57.57 -20.09 10.31
C GLY A 886 57.70 -21.60 10.04
N SER A 887 58.53 -22.29 10.82
CA SER A 887 58.86 -23.72 10.61
C SER A 887 57.80 -24.71 11.14
N GLY A 888 57.46 -25.71 10.32
CA GLY A 888 57.20 -27.09 10.81
C GLY A 888 55.76 -27.61 10.75
N GLY A 889 55.53 -28.65 9.94
CA GLY A 889 54.30 -29.46 9.91
C GLY A 889 54.09 -30.12 8.54
N SER A 890 53.90 -31.45 8.50
CA SER A 890 53.82 -32.23 7.27
C SER A 890 52.39 -32.70 6.93
N GLY A 891 52.05 -32.72 5.65
CA GLY A 891 50.78 -33.27 5.14
C GLY A 891 50.41 -32.69 3.78
N GLY A 892 50.87 -33.31 2.69
CA GLY A 892 50.67 -32.80 1.33
C GLY A 892 49.46 -33.38 0.59
N VAL A 893 48.92 -32.59 -0.34
CA VAL A 893 48.21 -33.05 -1.54
C VAL A 893 48.90 -32.37 -2.73
N GLY A 894 49.02 -33.07 -3.86
CA GLY A 894 49.97 -32.74 -4.91
C GLY A 894 49.69 -31.45 -5.69
N GLU A 895 50.76 -30.93 -6.29
CA GLU A 895 50.69 -30.01 -7.42
C GLU A 895 50.02 -30.72 -8.60
N ASP A 896 49.10 -30.04 -9.28
CA ASP A 896 48.77 -30.36 -10.67
C ASP A 896 48.60 -29.04 -11.44
N SER A 897 49.37 -28.88 -12.52
CA SER A 897 49.59 -27.58 -13.16
C SER A 897 48.40 -27.13 -13.99
N LEU A 898 48.11 -25.82 -14.00
CA LEU A 898 47.10 -25.24 -14.89
C LEU A 898 47.54 -23.92 -15.52
N HIS A 899 48.61 -23.99 -16.33
CA HIS A 899 48.95 -22.94 -17.30
C HIS A 899 47.79 -22.75 -18.30
N GLY A 900 47.51 -21.50 -18.70
CA GLY A 900 46.51 -21.19 -19.72
C GLY A 900 46.68 -19.78 -20.29
N THR A 901 46.66 -19.65 -21.62
CA THR A 901 47.00 -18.41 -22.33
C THR A 901 45.76 -17.60 -22.74
N PHE A 902 45.94 -16.29 -22.92
CA PHE A 902 44.96 -15.28 -23.35
C PHE A 902 44.11 -15.64 -24.58
N LEU A 903 42.86 -15.14 -24.65
CA LEU A 903 42.04 -15.14 -25.86
C LEU A 903 41.02 -13.98 -25.90
N LEU A 904 41.17 -13.08 -26.87
CA LEU A 904 40.45 -11.80 -26.95
C LEU A 904 39.23 -11.90 -27.89
N ALA A 905 38.03 -11.92 -27.33
CA ALA A 905 36.79 -11.63 -28.05
C ALA A 905 36.17 -10.35 -27.48
N VAL A 906 36.36 -9.20 -28.16
CA VAL A 906 35.70 -7.93 -27.81
C VAL A 906 34.73 -7.54 -28.93
N PRO A 907 33.43 -7.51 -28.59
CA PRO A 907 32.40 -6.92 -29.45
C PRO A 907 31.85 -5.55 -29.06
N CYS A 908 30.99 -4.99 -29.92
CA CYS A 908 30.11 -3.87 -29.60
C CYS A 908 28.79 -3.89 -30.40
N LEU A 909 27.80 -3.08 -29.99
CA LEU A 909 26.55 -2.73 -30.69
C LEU A 909 25.53 -3.84 -31.01
N GLU A 910 25.09 -4.59 -29.98
CA GLU A 910 23.67 -4.96 -29.69
C GLU A 910 23.56 -6.06 -28.59
N SER A 911 24.26 -5.93 -27.46
CA SER A 911 24.19 -6.94 -26.38
C SER A 911 24.72 -6.47 -25.03
N SER A 912 24.33 -7.20 -23.97
CA SER A 912 24.95 -7.13 -22.65
C SER A 912 26.38 -7.68 -22.61
N THR A 913 27.21 -7.16 -21.70
CA THR A 913 28.53 -7.68 -21.34
C THR A 913 28.48 -8.32 -19.95
N THR A 914 29.04 -9.50 -19.78
CA THR A 914 29.22 -10.16 -18.47
C THR A 914 30.68 -10.13 -18.05
N MET A 915 30.97 -9.70 -16.82
CA MET A 915 32.29 -9.79 -16.20
C MET A 915 32.23 -10.68 -14.96
N SER A 916 32.94 -11.81 -14.98
CA SER A 916 32.99 -12.80 -13.90
C SER A 916 34.26 -12.62 -13.08
N ILE A 917 34.12 -12.42 -11.77
CA ILE A 917 35.23 -12.37 -10.81
C ILE A 917 35.13 -13.61 -9.92
N MET A 918 36.10 -14.51 -10.01
CA MET A 918 36.23 -15.66 -9.10
C MET A 918 37.00 -15.23 -7.86
N CYS A 919 36.54 -15.63 -6.68
CA CYS A 919 37.13 -15.32 -5.37
C CYS A 919 37.31 -16.59 -4.52
N THR A 920 38.07 -16.51 -3.43
CA THR A 920 38.37 -17.67 -2.57
C THR A 920 37.16 -18.32 -1.89
N ARG A 921 35.98 -17.67 -1.85
CA ARG A 921 34.73 -18.21 -1.26
C ARG A 921 33.51 -18.15 -2.20
N GLY A 922 33.72 -17.93 -3.51
CA GLY A 922 32.63 -17.91 -4.50
C GLY A 922 32.96 -17.10 -5.75
N SER A 923 31.94 -16.72 -6.53
CA SER A 923 32.04 -15.84 -7.70
C SER A 923 31.15 -14.60 -7.56
N LEU A 924 31.48 -13.55 -8.31
CA LEU A 924 30.63 -12.39 -8.61
C LEU A 924 30.61 -12.17 -10.12
N ASP A 925 29.46 -12.42 -10.74
CA ASP A 925 29.16 -12.01 -12.11
C ASP A 925 28.56 -10.60 -12.12
N ILE A 926 28.99 -9.78 -13.06
CA ILE A 926 28.57 -8.40 -13.28
C ILE A 926 28.09 -8.28 -14.72
N VAL A 927 26.77 -8.38 -14.92
CA VAL A 927 26.13 -8.26 -16.23
C VAL A 927 25.70 -6.81 -16.46
N MET A 928 26.42 -6.11 -17.34
CA MET A 928 26.11 -4.76 -17.78
C MET A 928 25.26 -4.83 -19.04
N ASN A 929 24.14 -4.11 -19.09
CA ASN A 929 23.37 -3.86 -20.31
C ASN A 929 23.04 -2.36 -20.43
N ASN A 930 22.32 -1.93 -21.47
CA ASN A 930 22.05 -0.50 -21.71
C ASN A 930 21.17 0.18 -20.64
N ALA A 931 20.46 -0.59 -19.81
CA ALA A 931 19.48 -0.09 -18.83
C ALA A 931 19.71 -0.58 -17.39
N SER A 932 20.58 -1.57 -17.15
CA SER A 932 20.91 -2.04 -15.79
C SER A 932 22.28 -2.70 -15.64
N TRP A 933 22.70 -2.79 -14.38
CA TRP A 933 23.80 -3.59 -13.85
C TRP A 933 23.21 -4.71 -13.00
N THR A 934 23.31 -5.95 -13.45
CA THR A 934 22.90 -7.12 -12.68
C THR A 934 24.12 -7.76 -12.03
N LEU A 935 24.18 -7.74 -10.70
CA LEU A 935 25.24 -8.29 -9.87
C LEU A 935 24.76 -9.63 -9.30
N SER A 936 25.38 -10.73 -9.72
CA SER A 936 25.02 -12.09 -9.32
C SER A 936 26.20 -12.74 -8.61
N SER A 937 26.12 -12.90 -7.29
CA SER A 937 27.17 -13.54 -6.49
C SER A 937 26.75 -14.94 -6.03
N GLN A 938 27.59 -15.94 -6.28
CA GLN A 938 27.38 -17.32 -5.87
C GLN A 938 28.46 -17.76 -4.87
N THR A 939 28.05 -18.20 -3.69
CA THR A 939 28.97 -18.71 -2.66
C THR A 939 29.32 -20.19 -2.87
N THR A 940 30.47 -20.64 -2.35
CA THR A 940 30.86 -22.07 -2.34
C THR A 940 29.88 -22.98 -1.59
N HIS A 941 28.98 -22.43 -0.77
CA HIS A 941 27.91 -23.16 -0.09
C HIS A 941 26.57 -23.14 -0.84
N GLY A 942 26.54 -22.67 -2.10
CA GLY A 942 25.36 -22.75 -2.99
C GLY A 942 24.34 -21.62 -2.83
N ALA A 943 24.50 -20.73 -1.84
CA ALA A 943 23.66 -19.53 -1.75
C ALA A 943 24.04 -18.56 -2.88
N SER A 944 23.05 -18.14 -3.66
CA SER A 944 23.15 -17.16 -4.74
C SER A 944 22.36 -15.89 -4.38
N TYR A 945 22.91 -14.74 -4.75
CA TYR A 945 22.30 -13.43 -4.53
C TYR A 945 22.41 -12.60 -5.80
N GLU A 946 21.27 -12.19 -6.35
CA GLU A 946 21.18 -11.30 -7.51
C GLU A 946 20.68 -9.92 -7.07
N SER A 947 21.25 -8.84 -7.58
CA SER A 947 20.63 -7.51 -7.54
C SER A 947 20.73 -6.83 -8.89
N THR A 948 19.64 -6.22 -9.34
CA THR A 948 19.63 -5.43 -10.58
C THR A 948 19.53 -3.95 -10.21
N ILE A 949 20.64 -3.24 -10.40
CA ILE A 949 20.76 -1.80 -10.22
C ILE A 949 20.48 -1.16 -11.58
N MET A 950 19.33 -0.51 -11.73
CA MET A 950 19.01 0.20 -12.97
C MET A 950 20.06 1.27 -13.27
N ILE A 951 20.53 1.35 -14.51
CA ILE A 951 21.31 2.48 -14.97
C ILE A 951 20.40 3.68 -14.91
N THR A 952 20.78 4.64 -14.08
CA THR A 952 20.11 5.92 -14.03
C THR A 952 20.35 6.62 -15.37
N GLY A 953 19.28 6.73 -16.18
CA GLY A 953 19.35 7.26 -17.54
C GLY A 953 19.75 8.75 -17.58
N ASN A 954 19.82 9.33 -18.78
CA ASN A 954 20.22 10.74 -19.02
C ASN A 954 19.69 11.74 -17.97
N GLN A 955 18.43 11.58 -17.56
CA GLN A 955 17.76 12.34 -16.49
C GLN A 955 18.57 12.53 -15.19
N SER A 956 19.30 11.51 -14.72
CA SER A 956 20.08 11.62 -13.47
C SER A 956 21.49 12.15 -13.69
N ALA A 957 22.04 12.02 -14.90
CA ALA A 957 23.20 12.81 -15.30
C ALA A 957 22.82 14.31 -15.37
N HIS A 958 21.60 14.63 -15.81
CA HIS A 958 21.05 15.99 -15.73
C HIS A 958 20.86 16.46 -14.28
N ASP A 959 20.38 15.59 -13.37
CA ASP A 959 20.26 15.88 -11.93
C ASP A 959 21.61 16.23 -11.30
N GLU A 960 22.63 15.39 -11.47
CA GLU A 960 23.95 15.61 -10.88
C GLU A 960 24.67 16.79 -11.54
N TRP A 961 24.51 16.98 -12.85
CA TRP A 961 25.02 18.16 -13.55
C TRP A 961 24.39 19.44 -13.00
N LEU A 962 23.07 19.49 -12.85
CA LEU A 962 22.34 20.63 -12.28
C LEU A 962 22.77 20.95 -10.85
N LYS A 963 23.00 19.90 -10.03
CA LYS A 963 23.55 19.99 -8.68
C LYS A 963 24.98 20.55 -8.67
N LEU A 964 25.87 20.05 -9.51
CA LEU A 964 27.25 20.55 -9.65
C LEU A 964 27.29 22.01 -10.16
N MET A 965 26.40 22.37 -11.10
CA MET A 965 26.26 23.75 -11.56
C MET A 965 25.82 24.69 -10.42
N ARG A 966 24.83 24.28 -9.61
CA ARG A 966 24.35 25.06 -8.46
C ARG A 966 25.42 25.24 -7.39
N LEU A 967 26.22 24.20 -7.10
CA LEU A 967 27.35 24.26 -6.18
C LEU A 967 28.45 25.24 -6.66
N GLY A 968 28.79 25.23 -7.94
CA GLY A 968 29.72 26.22 -8.52
C GLY A 968 29.18 27.65 -8.46
N ASN A 969 27.91 27.86 -8.78
CA ASN A 969 27.29 29.19 -8.74
C ASN A 969 27.02 29.72 -7.32
N ALA A 970 26.94 28.84 -6.31
CA ALA A 970 26.93 29.26 -4.90
C ALA A 970 28.28 29.83 -4.49
N ARG A 971 29.39 29.15 -4.82
CA ARG A 971 30.76 29.62 -4.55
C ARG A 971 31.05 30.98 -5.15
N ARG A 972 30.66 31.21 -6.41
CA ARG A 972 30.73 32.53 -7.08
C ARG A 972 30.01 33.66 -6.33
N LYS A 973 28.99 33.35 -5.51
CA LYS A 973 28.24 34.33 -4.68
C LYS A 973 28.82 34.49 -3.27
N GLU A 974 29.39 33.43 -2.71
CA GLU A 974 30.04 33.46 -1.39
C GLU A 974 31.45 34.07 -1.42
N ALA A 975 32.09 34.14 -2.60
CA ALA A 975 33.43 34.68 -2.83
C ALA A 975 33.55 36.23 -2.71
N ALA A 976 33.03 36.81 -1.63
CA ALA A 976 33.50 38.11 -1.15
C ALA A 976 34.90 37.94 -0.52
N PRO A 977 35.82 38.93 -0.64
CA PRO A 977 37.23 38.71 -0.34
C PRO A 977 37.57 38.77 1.17
N THR A 978 37.55 37.62 1.83
CA THR A 978 38.23 37.42 3.14
C THR A 978 39.21 36.26 3.05
N HIS A 979 40.50 36.52 3.35
CA HIS A 979 41.47 35.46 3.66
C HIS A 979 40.95 34.67 4.89
N THR A 980 40.96 33.34 4.92
CA THR A 980 42.18 32.53 5.11
C THR A 980 42.03 31.07 4.60
N SER A 981 43.06 30.26 4.87
CA SER A 981 43.23 28.87 4.48
C SER A 981 42.16 27.90 5.01
N ASP A 982 41.25 27.45 4.14
CA ASP A 982 40.59 26.14 4.32
C ASP A 982 40.17 25.46 2.99
N ARG A 983 41.14 25.28 2.08
CA ARG A 983 40.92 24.71 0.72
C ARG A 983 40.86 23.17 0.65
N MET A 984 40.65 22.48 1.77
CA MET A 984 40.45 21.00 1.76
C MET A 984 38.97 20.58 1.70
N GLY A 985 38.03 21.52 1.80
CA GLY A 985 36.60 21.26 1.64
C GLY A 985 36.14 21.06 0.18
N ALA A 986 35.62 19.87 -0.13
CA ALA A 986 34.81 19.58 -1.32
C ALA A 986 35.43 19.88 -2.70
N MET A 987 36.35 19.01 -3.15
CA MET A 987 36.67 18.84 -4.58
C MET A 987 36.10 17.51 -5.09
N ARG A 988 34.93 17.55 -5.76
CA ARG A 988 34.35 16.41 -6.50
C ARG A 988 34.13 16.77 -7.98
N VAL A 989 35.22 17.14 -8.66
CA VAL A 989 35.40 16.62 -10.03
C VAL A 989 35.70 15.13 -9.87
N GLU A 990 35.07 14.27 -10.66
CA GLU A 990 35.12 12.84 -10.45
C GLU A 990 36.53 12.26 -10.69
N LYS A 991 37.22 11.99 -9.58
CA LYS A 991 38.62 11.54 -9.53
C LYS A 991 38.90 10.36 -10.48
N SER A 992 37.97 9.40 -10.56
CA SER A 992 38.15 8.14 -11.29
C SER A 992 38.31 8.26 -12.81
N VAL A 993 37.70 9.27 -13.46
CA VAL A 993 37.92 9.52 -14.91
C VAL A 993 39.36 9.97 -15.14
N LEU A 994 39.83 10.92 -14.32
CA LEU A 994 41.20 11.43 -14.38
C LEU A 994 42.23 10.37 -13.96
N GLU A 995 41.92 9.49 -13.01
CA GLU A 995 42.78 8.39 -12.55
C GLU A 995 42.83 7.21 -13.51
N SER A 996 41.87 7.09 -14.43
CA SER A 996 41.90 6.08 -15.50
C SER A 996 42.59 6.61 -16.75
N ILE A 997 42.39 7.89 -17.06
CA ILE A 997 43.09 8.59 -18.16
C ILE A 997 44.57 8.84 -17.84
N ALA A 998 44.96 8.98 -16.57
CA ALA A 998 46.36 9.15 -16.19
C ALA A 998 47.24 7.89 -16.44
N ASP A 999 46.63 6.71 -16.53
CA ASP A 999 47.31 5.41 -16.75
C ASP A 999 47.70 5.17 -18.22
N THR A 1000 47.64 6.20 -19.07
CA THR A 1000 47.88 6.13 -20.52
C THR A 1000 49.17 5.42 -20.96
N ALA A 1001 50.27 5.51 -20.19
CA ALA A 1001 51.51 4.79 -20.55
C ALA A 1001 51.34 3.26 -20.48
N THR A 1002 50.60 2.78 -19.47
CA THR A 1002 50.20 1.37 -19.31
C THR A 1002 49.28 0.95 -20.47
N LEU A 1003 48.32 1.80 -20.83
CA LEU A 1003 47.32 1.53 -21.88
C LEU A 1003 47.93 1.54 -23.29
N ASP A 1004 48.78 2.51 -23.64
CA ASP A 1004 49.48 2.55 -24.92
C ASP A 1004 50.42 1.34 -25.07
N GLY A 1005 51.03 0.86 -23.97
CA GLY A 1005 51.76 -0.40 -23.93
C GLY A 1005 50.89 -1.61 -24.29
N ILE A 1006 49.71 -1.75 -23.67
CA ILE A 1006 48.74 -2.82 -23.94
C ILE A 1006 48.22 -2.75 -25.39
N LEU A 1007 47.94 -1.57 -25.92
CA LEU A 1007 47.48 -1.38 -27.30
C LEU A 1007 48.56 -1.68 -28.34
N SER A 1008 49.81 -1.31 -28.05
CA SER A 1008 50.98 -1.67 -28.84
C SER A 1008 51.22 -3.19 -28.83
N ALA A 1009 51.02 -3.86 -27.69
CA ALA A 1009 51.10 -5.33 -27.58
C ALA A 1009 50.00 -6.02 -28.42
N ALA A 1010 48.74 -5.61 -28.26
CA ALA A 1010 47.59 -6.21 -28.94
C ALA A 1010 47.62 -6.07 -30.47
N THR A 1011 48.36 -5.07 -30.99
CA THR A 1011 48.57 -4.81 -32.41
C THR A 1011 49.85 -5.44 -32.99
N GLN A 1012 50.74 -5.99 -32.16
CA GLN A 1012 51.98 -6.66 -32.59
C GLN A 1012 51.95 -8.19 -32.46
N SER A 1013 51.05 -8.76 -31.64
CA SER A 1013 50.94 -10.22 -31.49
C SER A 1013 50.52 -10.94 -32.79
N PRO A 1014 51.25 -11.99 -33.24
CA PRO A 1014 50.89 -12.77 -34.43
C PRO A 1014 49.52 -13.48 -34.35
N SER A 1015 49.04 -13.78 -33.14
CA SER A 1015 47.73 -14.36 -32.86
C SER A 1015 46.69 -13.35 -32.38
N GLY A 1016 47.07 -12.06 -32.28
CA GLY A 1016 46.20 -10.97 -31.83
C GLY A 1016 45.30 -10.41 -32.93
N ILE A 1017 44.89 -9.15 -32.77
CA ILE A 1017 43.98 -8.43 -33.68
C ILE A 1017 44.44 -8.48 -35.16
N PRO A 1018 45.75 -8.37 -35.50
CA PRO A 1018 46.21 -8.53 -36.89
C PRO A 1018 45.95 -9.92 -37.47
N GLY A 1019 46.05 -10.98 -36.64
CA GLY A 1019 45.77 -12.36 -37.01
C GLY A 1019 44.29 -12.57 -37.33
N VAL A 1020 43.39 -11.99 -36.55
CA VAL A 1020 41.93 -12.01 -36.81
C VAL A 1020 41.61 -11.27 -38.11
N ILE A 1021 42.22 -10.11 -38.36
CA ILE A 1021 42.04 -9.33 -39.60
C ILE A 1021 42.58 -10.10 -40.81
N LYS A 1022 43.72 -10.78 -40.68
CA LYS A 1022 44.29 -11.64 -41.73
C LYS A 1022 43.38 -12.83 -42.04
N TRP A 1023 42.95 -13.56 -41.01
CA TRP A 1023 42.01 -14.69 -41.13
C TRP A 1023 40.70 -14.28 -41.82
N ALA A 1024 40.14 -13.12 -41.46
CA ALA A 1024 38.93 -12.59 -42.09
C ALA A 1024 39.12 -12.28 -43.58
N ARG A 1025 40.26 -11.67 -43.96
CA ARG A 1025 40.60 -11.43 -45.38
C ARG A 1025 40.77 -12.74 -46.16
N GLU A 1026 41.47 -13.72 -45.58
CA GLU A 1026 41.76 -15.00 -46.22
C GLU A 1026 40.52 -15.91 -46.34
N LYS A 1027 39.54 -15.81 -45.42
CA LYS A 1027 38.31 -16.60 -45.45
C LYS A 1027 37.15 -16.00 -46.26
N LEU A 1028 37.11 -14.67 -46.46
CA LEU A 1028 35.97 -14.00 -47.10
C LEU A 1028 36.13 -13.77 -48.62
N GLN A 1029 37.29 -14.09 -49.22
CA GLN A 1029 37.57 -13.93 -50.66
C GLN A 1029 37.13 -12.59 -51.29
N LEU A 1030 37.28 -11.48 -50.54
CA LEU A 1030 36.91 -10.15 -51.00
C LEU A 1030 37.88 -9.64 -52.08
N ASN A 1031 37.58 -10.00 -53.32
CA ASN A 1031 38.36 -9.70 -54.51
C ASN A 1031 38.17 -8.23 -54.92
N THR A 1032 38.98 -7.33 -54.35
CA THR A 1032 38.83 -5.88 -54.55
C THR A 1032 39.29 -5.42 -55.94
N ASN A 1033 38.35 -5.05 -56.80
CA ASN A 1033 38.66 -4.37 -58.07
C ASN A 1033 37.68 -3.24 -58.41
N VAL A 1034 38.25 -2.01 -58.50
CA VAL A 1034 37.99 -1.01 -59.55
C VAL A 1034 36.71 -0.12 -59.48
N LYS A 1035 36.95 1.11 -58.97
CA LYS A 1035 36.53 2.45 -59.47
C LYS A 1035 35.16 3.10 -59.16
N ASN A 1036 35.25 4.43 -59.04
CA ASN A 1036 34.18 5.43 -59.16
C ASN A 1036 33.86 5.77 -60.63
N THR A 1037 32.61 6.15 -60.93
CA THR A 1037 32.26 7.56 -61.29
C THR A 1037 30.75 7.80 -61.33
N ALA A 1038 30.33 9.05 -61.15
CA ALA A 1038 28.95 9.51 -61.29
C ALA A 1038 28.73 10.24 -62.63
N ASN A 1039 27.47 10.43 -63.04
CA ASN A 1039 27.05 11.74 -63.57
C ASN A 1039 25.54 12.00 -63.46
N ASN A 1040 25.15 13.26 -63.71
CA ASN A 1040 23.80 13.80 -63.55
C ASN A 1040 22.79 13.33 -64.62
N ASN A 1041 21.52 13.19 -64.20
CA ASN A 1041 20.33 13.95 -64.67
C ASN A 1041 19.07 13.35 -63.99
N GLY A 1042 17.98 14.06 -63.70
CA GLY A 1042 17.72 15.50 -63.79
C GLY A 1042 16.21 15.80 -63.67
N THR A 1043 15.84 16.86 -62.95
CA THR A 1043 14.51 17.54 -62.93
C THR A 1043 13.22 16.81 -62.50
N THR A 1044 12.45 17.53 -61.66
CA THR A 1044 10.98 17.63 -61.58
C THR A 1044 10.09 16.46 -61.10
N ASN A 1045 9.62 16.63 -59.86
CA ASN A 1045 8.20 16.78 -59.46
C ASN A 1045 7.18 15.61 -59.44
N ASP A 1046 6.53 15.57 -58.27
CA ASP A 1046 5.11 15.34 -57.98
C ASP A 1046 4.46 13.94 -58.04
N THR A 1047 3.59 13.77 -57.04
CA THR A 1047 2.71 12.65 -56.69
C THR A 1047 1.33 12.81 -57.37
N PRO A 1048 0.28 11.98 -57.14
CA PRO A 1048 0.16 10.71 -56.37
C PRO A 1048 -0.68 9.58 -57.07
N HIS A 1049 -0.89 8.46 -56.33
CA HIS A 1049 -2.12 7.63 -56.25
C HIS A 1049 -2.58 6.65 -57.38
N ASN A 1050 -3.19 5.55 -56.90
CA ASN A 1050 -4.31 4.74 -57.45
C ASN A 1050 -4.14 3.52 -58.41
N ALA A 1051 -4.21 2.33 -57.78
CA ALA A 1051 -5.35 1.36 -57.88
C ALA A 1051 -5.51 0.36 -59.06
N GLN A 1052 -6.46 -0.57 -58.86
CA GLN A 1052 -7.06 -1.59 -59.75
C GLN A 1052 -6.33 -2.96 -59.94
N ALA A 1053 -6.98 -4.08 -60.34
CA ALA A 1053 -8.31 -4.67 -60.03
C ALA A 1053 -8.50 -6.07 -60.72
N GLN A 1054 -9.41 -6.93 -60.21
CA GLN A 1054 -10.06 -8.10 -60.89
C GLN A 1054 -9.14 -9.31 -61.28
N ALA A 1055 -9.55 -10.58 -61.49
CA ALA A 1055 -10.74 -11.47 -61.30
C ALA A 1055 -10.26 -12.95 -61.60
N GLN A 1056 -10.95 -14.12 -61.63
CA GLN A 1056 -12.26 -14.79 -61.30
C GLN A 1056 -12.00 -16.36 -61.44
N ALA A 1057 -12.83 -17.40 -61.23
CA ALA A 1057 -14.17 -17.69 -60.64
C ALA A 1057 -14.39 -19.23 -60.47
N SER A 1058 -15.36 -19.66 -59.64
CA SER A 1058 -16.20 -20.91 -59.74
C SER A 1058 -15.55 -22.32 -59.56
N PRO A 1059 -16.32 -23.43 -59.30
CA PRO A 1059 -17.79 -23.63 -59.35
C PRO A 1059 -18.49 -24.18 -58.05
N SER A 1060 -19.73 -24.72 -58.19
CA SER A 1060 -20.78 -24.98 -57.15
C SER A 1060 -21.22 -26.49 -57.11
N PRO A 1061 -22.43 -26.97 -56.63
CA PRO A 1061 -23.61 -26.42 -55.88
C PRO A 1061 -24.16 -27.43 -54.77
N PRO A 1062 -25.48 -27.66 -54.54
CA PRO A 1062 -26.64 -26.85 -54.04
C PRO A 1062 -27.19 -27.35 -52.65
N PRO A 1063 -28.37 -26.94 -52.07
CA PRO A 1063 -29.42 -25.91 -52.39
C PRO A 1063 -29.59 -24.90 -51.20
N LYS A 1064 -30.70 -24.23 -50.74
CA LYS A 1064 -32.11 -23.79 -51.08
C LYS A 1064 -32.50 -22.71 -50.00
N GLY A 1065 -33.47 -21.78 -50.04
CA GLY A 1065 -34.48 -21.32 -51.02
C GLY A 1065 -35.94 -21.67 -50.64
N GLY A 1066 -36.92 -20.78 -50.33
CA GLY A 1066 -36.99 -19.29 -50.21
C GLY A 1066 -38.48 -18.79 -50.09
N LYS A 1067 -38.76 -17.46 -50.20
CA LYS A 1067 -40.09 -16.72 -50.22
C LYS A 1067 -40.61 -16.15 -48.86
N ARG A 1068 -41.38 -15.04 -48.70
CA ARG A 1068 -42.04 -13.96 -49.53
C ARG A 1068 -42.56 -12.82 -48.56
N GLU A 1069 -43.04 -11.58 -48.87
CA GLU A 1069 -43.02 -10.59 -50.00
C GLU A 1069 -43.64 -9.20 -49.59
N GLU A 1070 -43.55 -8.19 -50.49
CA GLU A 1070 -44.41 -6.99 -50.78
C GLU A 1070 -44.65 -5.73 -49.84
N ASP A 1071 -44.68 -4.57 -50.54
CA ASP A 1071 -45.30 -3.23 -50.34
C ASP A 1071 -44.80 -2.07 -49.41
N ALA A 1072 -45.09 -0.84 -49.91
CA ALA A 1072 -44.75 0.54 -49.48
C ALA A 1072 -45.85 1.52 -50.06
N PRO A 1073 -45.86 2.89 -49.96
CA PRO A 1073 -44.78 3.85 -49.63
C PRO A 1073 -45.14 5.18 -48.85
N ALA A 1074 -44.10 5.98 -48.60
CA ALA A 1074 -43.96 7.46 -48.50
C ALA A 1074 -45.14 8.45 -48.20
N ALA A 1075 -44.88 9.42 -47.31
CA ALA A 1075 -45.25 10.85 -47.42
C ALA A 1075 -44.53 11.74 -46.36
N SER A 1076 -44.52 13.08 -46.53
CA SER A 1076 -43.87 14.06 -45.61
C SER A 1076 -44.85 15.19 -45.14
N PRO A 1077 -44.41 16.39 -44.68
CA PRO A 1077 -44.97 17.09 -43.49
C PRO A 1077 -46.23 17.93 -43.75
N PRO A 1078 -46.79 18.61 -42.71
CA PRO A 1078 -46.60 20.08 -42.67
C PRO A 1078 -46.48 20.70 -41.26
N THR A 1079 -46.55 22.05 -41.20
CA THR A 1079 -46.26 22.96 -40.09
C THR A 1079 -47.51 23.61 -39.46
N GLY A 1080 -47.34 24.23 -38.28
CA GLY A 1080 -48.22 25.28 -37.71
C GLY A 1080 -48.72 24.95 -36.30
N SER A 1081 -48.46 25.68 -35.21
CA SER A 1081 -48.50 27.14 -34.90
C SER A 1081 -49.89 27.69 -34.55
N SER A 1082 -50.11 28.13 -33.30
CA SER A 1082 -50.33 29.56 -32.95
C SER A 1082 -51.01 29.81 -31.58
N SER A 1083 -50.66 30.94 -30.96
CA SER A 1083 -51.46 31.70 -29.96
C SER A 1083 -51.69 31.06 -28.56
N SER A 1084 -51.99 31.80 -27.48
CA SER A 1084 -52.17 33.26 -27.29
C SER A 1084 -51.71 33.77 -25.89
N SER A 1085 -51.63 35.09 -25.76
CA SER A 1085 -51.59 35.96 -24.55
C SER A 1085 -52.14 35.44 -23.20
N GLY A 1086 -51.72 35.96 -22.04
CA GLY A 1086 -50.73 37.02 -21.75
C GLY A 1086 -51.09 37.93 -20.57
N GLY A 1087 -50.10 38.67 -20.03
CA GLY A 1087 -50.24 39.66 -18.93
C GLY A 1087 -50.15 39.07 -17.50
N GLY A 1088 -49.64 39.79 -16.49
CA GLY A 1088 -48.93 41.08 -16.52
C GLY A 1088 -48.67 41.68 -15.12
N SER A 1089 -47.51 42.35 -14.92
CA SER A 1089 -47.06 43.06 -13.69
C SER A 1089 -46.86 42.20 -12.41
N GLY A 1090 -45.94 42.50 -11.47
CA GLY A 1090 -44.86 43.51 -11.41
C GLY A 1090 -44.43 43.73 -9.94
N GLY A 1091 -43.18 44.07 -9.57
CA GLY A 1091 -41.93 44.26 -10.31
C GLY A 1091 -40.84 44.91 -9.40
N SER A 1092 -39.65 45.25 -9.96
CA SER A 1092 -38.56 46.03 -9.31
C SER A 1092 -37.77 45.32 -8.18
N SER A 1093 -36.44 45.35 -8.08
CA SER A 1093 -35.32 45.79 -8.95
C SER A 1093 -34.00 45.16 -8.39
N ARG A 1094 -32.74 45.40 -8.81
CA ARG A 1094 -32.17 46.45 -9.68
C ARG A 1094 -30.95 46.04 -10.53
N GLY A 1095 -30.09 45.10 -10.11
CA GLY A 1095 -28.96 44.61 -10.93
C GLY A 1095 -27.78 44.03 -10.15
N GLY A 1096 -26.78 43.40 -10.80
CA GLY A 1096 -26.81 42.97 -12.21
C GLY A 1096 -25.45 42.61 -12.85
N LYS A 1097 -25.48 41.58 -13.72
CA LYS A 1097 -24.42 41.12 -14.67
C LYS A 1097 -23.17 40.51 -14.00
N SER A 1098 -22.54 39.45 -14.52
CA SER A 1098 -22.41 39.00 -15.91
C SER A 1098 -22.75 37.52 -16.18
N ALA A 1099 -22.84 37.15 -17.47
CA ALA A 1099 -22.97 35.78 -18.00
C ALA A 1099 -21.63 34.98 -17.84
N VAL A 1100 -21.51 33.69 -18.16
CA VAL A 1100 -21.77 33.00 -19.45
C VAL A 1100 -22.36 31.57 -19.27
N LYS A 1101 -22.89 31.00 -20.36
CA LYS A 1101 -23.29 29.59 -20.58
C LYS A 1101 -22.08 28.62 -20.41
N ALA A 1102 -22.19 27.27 -20.42
CA ALA A 1102 -23.20 26.38 -21.00
C ALA A 1102 -23.31 25.00 -20.29
N GLN A 1103 -24.24 24.17 -20.78
CA GLN A 1103 -24.49 22.79 -20.33
C GLN A 1103 -23.65 21.76 -21.10
N ASN A 1104 -23.49 20.57 -20.50
CA ASN A 1104 -23.31 19.26 -21.16
C ASN A 1104 -22.00 19.05 -21.96
N SER A 1105 -21.50 17.84 -22.18
CA SER A 1105 -21.71 16.51 -21.56
C SER A 1105 -20.62 15.57 -22.08
N ILE A 1106 -20.09 14.66 -21.26
CA ILE A 1106 -19.17 13.59 -21.71
C ILE A 1106 -19.66 12.25 -21.14
N HIS A 1107 -19.54 11.20 -21.97
CA HIS A 1107 -19.88 9.81 -21.69
C HIS A 1107 -18.70 9.03 -21.10
#